data_AF-A0A1T3CCU8-F1
#
_entry.id   AF-A0A1T3CCU8-F1
#
_cell.length_a   1.000
_cell.length_b   1.000
_cell.length_c   1.000
_cell.angle_alpha   90.00
_cell.angle_beta   90.00
_cell.angle_gamma   90.00
#
_symmetry.space_group_name_H-M   'P 1'
#
loop_
_entity.id
_entity.type
_entity.pdbx_description
1 polymer ?
#
loop_
_entity_poly.entity_id
_entity_poly.type
_entity_poly.pdbx_seq_one_letter_code
_entity_poly.pdbx_strand_id
1 'polypeptide(L)'
;MQDIHISFDYDSLPRKLLWHEFLKRFGSSKSGRLTFDNVLQYVTLPRVSVNVTGRLADNEREAEEESGLRQIGALGRKDAKYFLDWLFDKGVRHIISLSVEDGGRSDEKVHSDQVIQESLERLIVEHLDWQKNDLDPETILRVGCKIIQQDGSYTISESDQLSTPPVSQHLRQLSLRWSGSNAVLRSWSEPDGLVLLPQLQKIKLVKPSPAKDYDSPQWISRIVNDFQKRLNSNRKTIRDRLFTVSDTESTSISMTYGSVEVIMVNSDNEEEKISTSDTELPFTTPSIVRDVNPHKWLDTTARFASEMTPFWQKTVKEFLTSKGNPATTEGVETDVIVALIDDGVDMFDTALSDRVVEGKSFDYHDGKVRPPFSSAQGHGTVMASMILSMCPMAKVYPIRLRTHLNANGKRNIDADYAAQAIQAALNKKATIISMSWTLPIPKDKSGSKSRLHAVLQKAVDRKVLMFCSAPDDGKFTELDYPSGPWPDHFFRIGAAAADGTIFKWTPDVGITYVLPGVEVVVNRSLHAKERLTKRVGDVEYETGSSVATALAAGLAAMIIYCIKASILSTKLVNQNRDPIVGIAIADNDANMIANPEAMKRAFARLGRVTNANFIQIWEKLDHASDTLEVLNGRELKPEERLKYLKQFIDFGCDLASSIRA
;
A
#
# COMPACT_ATOMS: atom_id res chain seq x y z
N MET A 1 -8.54 -12.72 -7.83
CA MET A 1 -9.37 -11.52 -8.11
C MET A 1 -8.46 -10.32 -7.99
N GLN A 2 -8.61 -9.34 -8.88
CA GLN A 2 -7.91 -8.06 -8.76
C GLN A 2 -8.55 -7.26 -7.62
N ASP A 3 -7.73 -6.55 -6.84
CA ASP A 3 -8.22 -5.75 -5.73
C ASP A 3 -8.70 -4.40 -6.25
N ILE A 4 -9.99 -4.09 -6.02
CA ILE A 4 -10.62 -2.85 -6.47
C ILE A 4 -10.67 -1.89 -5.28
N HIS A 5 -10.09 -0.71 -5.45
CA HIS A 5 -10.03 0.33 -4.44
C HIS A 5 -11.18 1.32 -4.62
N ILE A 6 -11.81 1.68 -3.49
CA ILE A 6 -12.91 2.65 -3.43
C ILE A 6 -12.47 4.00 -2.84
N SER A 7 -11.18 4.19 -2.58
CA SER A 7 -10.62 5.44 -2.05
C SER A 7 -9.15 5.59 -2.43
N PHE A 8 -8.65 6.83 -2.40
CA PHE A 8 -7.23 7.13 -2.57
C PHE A 8 -6.78 8.15 -1.52
N ASP A 9 -5.91 7.72 -0.61
CA ASP A 9 -5.40 8.54 0.49
C ASP A 9 -3.87 8.67 0.36
N TYR A 10 -3.39 9.87 0.04
CA TYR A 10 -1.95 10.15 -0.16
C TYR A 10 -1.30 10.79 1.08
N ASP A 11 -2.02 10.93 2.20
CA ASP A 11 -1.61 11.78 3.33
C ASP A 11 -0.24 11.38 3.95
N SER A 12 0.00 10.09 4.11
CA SER A 12 1.21 9.53 4.73
C SER A 12 2.33 9.20 3.74
N LEU A 13 2.23 9.64 2.48
CA LEU A 13 3.19 9.34 1.42
C LEU A 13 4.17 10.52 1.20
N PRO A 14 5.28 10.32 0.45
CA PRO A 14 6.29 11.35 0.28
C PRO A 14 5.72 12.65 -0.31
N ARG A 15 6.00 13.76 0.37
CA ARG A 15 5.57 15.12 -0.04
C ARG A 15 6.38 15.68 -1.21
N LYS A 16 7.54 15.10 -1.54
CA LYS A 16 8.33 15.41 -2.74
C LYS A 16 8.44 14.14 -3.57
N LEU A 17 8.00 14.21 -4.82
CA LEU A 17 7.76 13.02 -5.63
C LEU A 17 8.25 13.23 -7.06
N LEU A 18 8.93 12.22 -7.62
CA LEU A 18 9.15 12.11 -9.06
C LEU A 18 7.96 11.39 -9.70
N TRP A 19 7.34 12.00 -10.70
CA TRP A 19 6.11 11.45 -11.27
C TRP A 19 6.27 10.06 -11.89
N HIS A 20 7.40 9.78 -12.53
CA HIS A 20 7.66 8.44 -13.09
C HIS A 20 7.78 7.36 -12.00
N GLU A 21 8.31 7.70 -10.82
CA GLU A 21 8.38 6.80 -9.67
C GLU A 21 7.00 6.52 -9.06
N PHE A 22 6.10 7.51 -9.10
CA PHE A 22 4.69 7.31 -8.76
C PHE A 22 4.02 6.31 -9.70
N LEU A 23 4.13 6.54 -11.01
CA LEU A 23 3.53 5.67 -12.03
C LEU A 23 4.12 4.25 -12.02
N LYS A 24 5.41 4.11 -11.71
CA LYS A 24 6.05 2.80 -11.53
C LYS A 24 5.44 2.02 -10.36
N ARG A 25 5.13 2.71 -9.25
CA ARG A 25 4.58 2.09 -8.03
C ARG A 25 3.08 1.81 -8.11
N PHE A 26 2.29 2.74 -8.63
CA PHE A 26 0.83 2.63 -8.68
C PHE A 26 0.26 2.23 -10.05
N GLY A 27 1.10 2.16 -11.08
CA GLY A 27 0.73 1.85 -12.46
C GLY A 27 0.17 3.07 -13.20
N SER A 28 0.50 3.20 -14.48
CA SER A 28 0.01 4.28 -15.35
C SER A 28 -1.31 3.97 -16.06
N SER A 29 -1.64 2.70 -16.26
CA SER A 29 -2.84 2.28 -17.00
C SER A 29 -3.94 1.76 -16.08
N LYS A 30 -5.17 1.71 -16.61
CA LYS A 30 -6.38 1.16 -15.94
C LYS A 30 -6.18 -0.26 -15.38
N SER A 31 -5.39 -1.10 -16.05
CA SER A 31 -5.11 -2.48 -15.64
C SER A 31 -3.82 -2.63 -14.81
N GLY A 32 -3.01 -1.57 -14.66
CA GLY A 32 -1.71 -1.65 -13.99
C GLY A 32 -1.80 -1.49 -12.48
N ARG A 33 -1.19 -2.41 -11.71
CA ARG A 33 -1.00 -2.38 -10.24
C ARG A 33 -2.25 -1.99 -9.45
N LEU A 34 -2.49 -0.69 -9.23
CA LEU A 34 -3.66 -0.18 -8.49
C LEU A 34 -4.87 0.01 -9.41
N THR A 35 -5.99 -0.62 -9.06
CA THR A 35 -7.27 -0.55 -9.81
C THR A 35 -8.35 0.06 -8.93
N PHE A 36 -9.17 0.92 -9.52
CA PHE A 36 -10.21 1.65 -8.81
C PHE A 36 -11.60 1.28 -9.30
N ASP A 37 -12.57 1.43 -8.41
CA ASP A 37 -13.97 1.52 -8.79
C ASP A 37 -14.21 2.83 -9.58
N ASN A 38 -15.30 2.90 -10.35
CA ASN A 38 -15.63 4.14 -11.06
C ASN A 38 -16.10 5.25 -10.11
N VAL A 39 -16.56 4.87 -8.91
CA VAL A 39 -16.93 5.76 -7.81
C VAL A 39 -15.95 5.60 -6.64
N LEU A 40 -15.27 6.68 -6.28
CA LEU A 40 -14.46 6.74 -5.08
C LEU A 40 -15.23 7.40 -3.93
N GLN A 41 -15.23 6.75 -2.77
CA GLN A 41 -15.75 7.28 -1.52
C GLN A 41 -15.00 8.55 -1.11
N TYR A 42 -13.67 8.55 -1.24
CA TYR A 42 -12.90 9.77 -1.01
C TYR A 42 -11.54 9.75 -1.69
N VAL A 43 -11.03 10.97 -1.92
CA VAL A 43 -9.66 11.25 -2.36
C VAL A 43 -9.07 12.30 -1.42
N THR A 44 -7.89 12.03 -0.86
CA THR A 44 -7.15 12.98 -0.01
C THR A 44 -5.76 13.19 -0.59
N LEU A 45 -5.52 14.42 -1.04
CA LEU A 45 -4.25 14.86 -1.58
C LEU A 45 -3.68 15.92 -0.63
N PRO A 46 -2.62 15.60 0.11
CA PRO A 46 -2.00 16.58 0.96
C PRO A 46 -1.08 17.49 0.12
N ARG A 47 -0.38 18.43 0.77
CA ARG A 47 0.56 19.30 0.05
C ARG A 47 1.74 18.50 -0.48
N VAL A 48 1.68 18.14 -1.76
CA VAL A 48 2.70 17.40 -2.50
C VAL A 48 3.34 18.27 -3.58
N SER A 49 4.64 18.07 -3.81
CA SER A 49 5.42 18.68 -4.89
C SER A 49 5.84 17.58 -5.86
N VAL A 50 5.33 17.69 -7.09
CA VAL A 50 5.57 16.75 -8.18
C VAL A 50 6.63 17.32 -9.11
N ASN A 51 7.72 16.58 -9.26
CA ASN A 51 8.77 16.86 -10.23
C ASN A 51 8.60 15.94 -11.44
N VAL A 52 8.55 16.55 -12.62
CA VAL A 52 8.48 15.86 -13.91
C VAL A 52 9.85 15.92 -14.59
N THR A 53 10.27 14.82 -15.21
CA THR A 53 11.58 14.70 -15.88
C THR A 53 11.46 13.90 -17.18
N GLY A 54 12.37 14.12 -18.13
CA GLY A 54 12.42 13.40 -19.41
C GLY A 54 11.29 13.82 -20.36
N ARG A 55 10.83 12.90 -21.22
CA ARG A 55 9.88 13.21 -22.31
C ARG A 55 8.60 13.93 -21.87
N LEU A 56 8.08 13.66 -20.66
CA LEU A 56 6.90 14.39 -20.18
C LEU A 56 7.22 15.86 -19.89
N ALA A 57 8.40 16.14 -19.34
CA ALA A 57 8.88 17.51 -19.15
C ALA A 57 9.21 18.17 -20.48
N ASP A 58 9.71 17.40 -21.46
CA ASP A 58 9.98 17.90 -22.81
C ASP A 58 8.66 18.25 -23.53
N ASN A 59 7.66 17.37 -23.47
CA ASN A 59 6.32 17.63 -24.02
C ASN A 59 5.64 18.83 -23.34
N GLU A 60 5.80 18.99 -22.02
CA GLU A 60 5.29 20.16 -21.29
C GLU A 60 5.97 21.44 -21.76
N ARG A 61 7.27 21.41 -22.05
CA ARG A 61 8.04 22.53 -22.62
C ARG A 61 7.67 22.80 -24.08
N GLU A 62 7.48 21.77 -24.89
CA GLU A 62 7.07 21.91 -26.29
C GLU A 62 5.65 22.50 -26.38
N ALA A 63 4.72 22.05 -25.53
CA ALA A 63 3.40 22.66 -25.41
C ALA A 63 3.44 24.12 -24.91
N GLU A 64 4.39 24.46 -24.04
CA GLU A 64 4.66 25.85 -23.63
C GLU A 64 5.18 26.70 -24.79
N GLU A 65 6.06 26.14 -25.63
CA GLU A 65 6.65 26.82 -26.79
C GLU A 65 5.63 27.00 -27.92
N GLU A 66 4.83 25.98 -28.23
CA GLU A 66 3.78 26.02 -29.27
C GLU A 66 2.64 26.98 -28.93
N SER A 67 2.28 27.12 -27.65
CA SER A 67 1.22 28.05 -27.21
C SER A 67 1.67 29.52 -27.13
N GLY A 68 2.96 29.81 -27.25
CA GLY A 68 3.51 31.18 -27.25
C GLY A 68 3.35 31.94 -25.92
N LEU A 69 2.84 31.28 -24.88
CA LEU A 69 2.59 31.80 -23.54
C LEU A 69 3.34 30.90 -22.55
N ARG A 70 4.29 31.45 -21.78
CA ARG A 70 4.85 30.74 -20.60
C ARG A 70 3.67 30.19 -19.81
N GLN A 71 3.61 28.87 -19.62
CA GLN A 71 2.43 28.13 -19.17
C GLN A 71 1.54 28.95 -18.21
N ILE A 72 0.24 28.97 -18.50
CA ILE A 72 -0.86 29.38 -17.61
C ILE A 72 -0.47 29.22 -16.13
N GLY A 73 -0.50 30.32 -15.36
CA GLY A 73 -0.09 30.32 -13.96
C GLY A 73 1.38 29.93 -13.76
N ALA A 74 2.31 30.50 -14.52
CA ALA A 74 3.76 30.20 -14.49
C ALA A 74 4.45 30.23 -13.11
N LEU A 75 3.76 30.72 -12.07
CA LEU A 75 4.21 30.77 -10.68
C LEU A 75 3.38 29.88 -9.73
N GLY A 76 2.24 29.34 -10.17
CA GLY A 76 1.30 28.52 -9.40
C GLY A 76 1.59 27.02 -9.46
N ARG A 77 0.97 26.27 -8.55
CA ARG A 77 1.11 24.81 -8.43
C ARG A 77 0.25 24.08 -9.47
N LYS A 78 0.71 22.87 -9.84
CA LYS A 78 0.02 21.95 -10.77
C LYS A 78 -0.05 20.52 -10.26
N ASP A 79 0.43 20.30 -9.04
CA ASP A 79 0.67 18.98 -8.46
C ASP A 79 -0.61 18.12 -8.41
N ALA A 80 -1.72 18.69 -7.93
CA ALA A 80 -2.99 17.99 -7.78
C ALA A 80 -3.60 17.54 -9.11
N LYS A 81 -3.33 18.29 -10.20
CA LYS A 81 -3.80 17.96 -11.54
C LYS A 81 -3.28 16.60 -12.00
N TYR A 82 -1.99 16.32 -11.78
CA TYR A 82 -1.40 15.02 -12.15
C TYR A 82 -2.12 13.84 -11.50
N PHE A 83 -2.47 13.96 -10.21
CA PHE A 83 -3.19 12.89 -9.50
C PHE A 83 -4.63 12.73 -9.99
N LEU A 84 -5.35 13.83 -10.21
CA LEU A 84 -6.74 13.79 -10.66
C LEU A 84 -6.88 13.30 -12.11
N ASP A 85 -5.98 13.72 -13.00
CA ASP A 85 -5.91 13.21 -14.37
C ASP A 85 -5.54 11.72 -14.36
N TRP A 86 -4.58 11.31 -13.53
CA TRP A 86 -4.23 9.89 -13.35
C TRP A 86 -5.42 9.06 -12.85
N LEU A 87 -6.18 9.53 -11.85
CA LEU A 87 -7.39 8.85 -11.38
C LEU A 87 -8.43 8.73 -12.50
N PHE A 88 -8.60 9.78 -13.31
CA PHE A 88 -9.48 9.75 -14.47
C PHE A 88 -9.02 8.69 -15.48
N ASP A 89 -7.73 8.63 -15.80
CA ASP A 89 -7.15 7.64 -16.71
C ASP A 89 -7.25 6.20 -16.18
N LYS A 90 -7.27 6.05 -14.85
CA LYS A 90 -7.58 4.80 -14.16
C LYS A 90 -9.06 4.39 -14.24
N GLY A 91 -9.93 5.25 -14.75
CA GLY A 91 -11.35 4.97 -14.93
C GLY A 91 -12.26 5.56 -13.85
N VAL A 92 -11.72 6.34 -12.91
CA VAL A 92 -12.54 7.06 -11.92
C VAL A 92 -13.34 8.14 -12.65
N ARG A 93 -14.62 8.24 -12.33
CA ARG A 93 -15.52 9.26 -12.88
C ARG A 93 -16.22 10.07 -11.81
N HIS A 94 -16.35 9.50 -10.62
CA HIS A 94 -17.08 10.09 -9.53
C HIS A 94 -16.27 9.99 -8.23
N ILE A 95 -16.15 11.09 -7.50
CA ILE A 95 -15.53 11.20 -6.18
C ILE A 95 -16.55 11.79 -5.21
N ILE A 96 -17.00 11.03 -4.21
CA ILE A 96 -17.96 11.51 -3.22
C ILE A 96 -17.32 12.62 -2.37
N SER A 97 -16.07 12.45 -1.92
CA SER A 97 -15.37 13.47 -1.12
C SER A 97 -13.94 13.71 -1.61
N LEU A 98 -13.67 14.89 -2.13
CA LEU A 98 -12.33 15.32 -2.54
C LEU A 98 -11.76 16.35 -1.57
N SER A 99 -10.59 16.06 -1.01
CA SER A 99 -9.83 16.97 -0.15
C SER A 99 -8.45 17.23 -0.75
N VAL A 100 -8.11 18.48 -0.98
CA VAL A 100 -6.82 18.91 -1.54
C VAL A 100 -6.21 20.01 -0.66
N GLU A 101 -5.07 19.72 -0.05
CA GLU A 101 -4.28 20.68 0.74
C GLU A 101 -3.43 21.55 -0.21
N ASP A 102 -3.91 22.75 -0.49
CA ASP A 102 -3.24 23.69 -1.39
C ASP A 102 -2.30 24.67 -0.66
N GLY A 103 -2.72 25.09 0.54
CA GLY A 103 -2.03 26.09 1.34
C GLY A 103 -2.64 27.48 1.15
N GLY A 104 -2.49 28.33 2.17
CA GLY A 104 -3.18 29.62 2.26
C GLY A 104 -2.44 30.65 3.11
N ARG A 105 -1.11 30.50 3.30
CA ARG A 105 -0.25 31.55 3.85
C ARG A 105 0.23 32.45 2.69
N SER A 106 0.43 33.73 2.96
CA SER A 106 0.73 34.76 1.93
C SER A 106 2.04 34.52 1.17
N ASP A 107 2.92 33.65 1.67
CA ASP A 107 4.22 33.27 1.13
C ASP A 107 4.21 31.92 0.38
N GLU A 108 3.09 31.20 0.39
CA GLU A 108 2.99 29.87 -0.21
C GLU A 108 2.38 29.90 -1.61
N LYS A 109 3.01 29.17 -2.55
CA LYS A 109 2.42 28.95 -3.88
C LYS A 109 1.16 28.09 -3.76
N VAL A 110 0.11 28.45 -4.50
CA VAL A 110 -1.17 27.73 -4.61
C VAL A 110 -1.46 27.34 -6.05
N HIS A 111 -2.42 26.44 -6.29
CA HIS A 111 -2.90 26.16 -7.65
C HIS A 111 -3.67 27.38 -8.16
N SER A 112 -3.52 27.68 -9.46
CA SER A 112 -4.34 28.71 -10.10
C SER A 112 -5.77 28.20 -10.29
N ASP A 113 -6.73 29.12 -10.29
CA ASP A 113 -8.15 28.82 -10.53
C ASP A 113 -8.38 28.02 -11.83
N GLN A 114 -7.65 28.38 -12.89
CA GLN A 114 -7.69 27.62 -14.15
C GLN A 114 -7.23 26.16 -14.00
N VAL A 115 -6.15 25.89 -13.24
CA VAL A 115 -5.67 24.51 -13.02
C VAL A 115 -6.68 23.72 -12.20
N ILE A 116 -7.30 24.34 -11.20
CA ILE A 116 -8.36 23.73 -10.38
C ILE A 116 -9.53 23.34 -11.28
N GLN A 117 -9.99 24.28 -12.11
CA GLN A 117 -11.08 24.06 -13.06
C GLN A 117 -10.76 22.89 -14.01
N GLU A 118 -9.61 22.92 -14.68
CA GLU A 118 -9.20 21.86 -15.62
C GLU A 118 -9.07 20.49 -14.96
N SER A 119 -8.77 20.45 -13.66
CA SER A 119 -8.65 19.20 -12.89
C SER A 119 -10.01 18.61 -12.49
N LEU A 120 -11.05 19.44 -12.36
CA LEU A 120 -12.36 19.05 -11.83
C LEU A 120 -13.46 19.01 -12.88
N GLU A 121 -13.28 19.64 -14.03
CA GLU A 121 -14.32 19.72 -15.07
C GLU A 121 -14.75 18.35 -15.62
N ARG A 122 -13.89 17.33 -15.53
CA ARG A 122 -14.12 15.95 -16.03
C ARG A 122 -14.60 14.97 -14.95
N LEU A 123 -14.68 15.39 -13.69
CA LEU A 123 -15.00 14.52 -12.54
C LEU A 123 -16.28 14.98 -11.85
N ILE A 124 -17.16 14.03 -11.54
CA ILE A 124 -18.29 14.29 -10.62
C ILE A 124 -17.72 14.38 -9.21
N VAL A 125 -18.01 15.46 -8.49
CA VAL A 125 -17.62 15.64 -7.10
C VAL A 125 -18.86 16.02 -6.27
N GLU A 126 -19.13 15.31 -5.18
CA GLU A 126 -20.24 15.65 -4.27
C GLU A 126 -19.81 16.58 -3.15
N HIS A 127 -18.67 16.31 -2.51
CA HIS A 127 -18.09 17.14 -1.45
C HIS A 127 -16.70 17.61 -1.85
N LEU A 128 -16.51 18.92 -1.96
CA LEU A 128 -15.23 19.53 -2.33
C LEU A 128 -14.65 20.33 -1.15
N ASP A 129 -13.45 19.94 -0.72
CA ASP A 129 -12.58 20.69 0.19
C ASP A 129 -11.25 21.00 -0.51
N TRP A 130 -11.24 22.06 -1.32
CA TRP A 130 -10.00 22.58 -1.90
C TRP A 130 -9.47 23.71 -1.01
N GLN A 131 -8.35 23.49 -0.34
CA GLN A 131 -7.85 24.37 0.73
C GLN A 131 -7.08 25.59 0.18
N LYS A 132 -7.68 26.30 -0.78
CA LYS A 132 -7.24 27.59 -1.30
C LYS A 132 -8.14 28.68 -0.73
N ASN A 133 -7.55 29.75 -0.19
CA ASN A 133 -8.31 30.89 0.31
C ASN A 133 -9.08 31.57 -0.83
N ASP A 134 -10.33 31.97 -0.53
CA ASP A 134 -11.17 32.78 -1.40
C ASP A 134 -11.30 32.19 -2.81
N LEU A 135 -11.54 30.88 -2.89
CA LEU A 135 -11.71 30.17 -4.15
C LEU A 135 -12.82 30.82 -4.99
N ASP A 136 -12.52 31.04 -6.26
CA ASP A 136 -13.39 31.78 -7.17
C ASP A 136 -14.70 31.00 -7.48
N PRO A 137 -15.88 31.65 -7.40
CA PRO A 137 -17.15 30.98 -7.68
C PRO A 137 -17.26 30.41 -9.10
N GLU A 138 -16.73 31.08 -10.13
CA GLU A 138 -16.78 30.59 -11.52
C GLU A 138 -15.99 29.28 -11.68
N THR A 139 -14.85 29.17 -10.98
CA THR A 139 -14.07 27.93 -10.89
C THR A 139 -14.88 26.79 -10.28
N ILE A 140 -15.63 27.07 -9.20
CA ILE A 140 -16.49 26.07 -8.52
C ILE A 140 -17.65 25.66 -9.43
N LEU A 141 -18.23 26.60 -10.17
CA LEU A 141 -19.34 26.35 -11.10
C LEU A 141 -18.96 25.49 -12.29
N ARG A 142 -17.68 25.21 -12.53
CA ARG A 142 -17.23 24.36 -13.64
C ARG A 142 -16.85 22.95 -13.21
N VAL A 143 -16.99 22.61 -11.92
CA VAL A 143 -16.82 21.24 -11.43
C VAL A 143 -17.80 20.30 -12.13
N GLY A 144 -17.29 19.24 -12.75
CA GLY A 144 -18.09 18.24 -13.47
C GLY A 144 -18.88 18.78 -14.68
N CYS A 145 -18.47 19.89 -15.30
CA CYS A 145 -19.20 20.47 -16.43
C CYS A 145 -18.96 19.75 -17.78
N LYS A 146 -17.85 19.02 -17.95
CA LYS A 146 -17.46 18.31 -19.18
C LYS A 146 -17.65 16.78 -19.08
N ILE A 147 -18.75 16.33 -18.48
CA ILE A 147 -19.04 14.89 -18.35
C ILE A 147 -19.53 14.33 -19.68
N ILE A 148 -18.87 13.28 -20.16
CA ILE A 148 -19.24 12.55 -21.38
C ILE A 148 -20.35 11.53 -21.05
N GLN A 149 -21.49 11.57 -21.74
CA GLN A 149 -22.51 10.50 -21.69
C GLN A 149 -22.02 9.25 -22.45
N GLN A 150 -22.43 8.05 -22.00
CA GLN A 150 -21.88 6.75 -22.43
C GLN A 150 -22.09 6.39 -23.91
N ASP A 151 -22.76 7.23 -24.67
CA ASP A 151 -23.08 7.11 -26.10
C ASP A 151 -22.07 7.84 -27.02
N GLY A 152 -21.00 8.42 -26.47
CA GLY A 152 -19.94 9.03 -27.27
C GLY A 152 -20.36 10.30 -28.01
N SER A 153 -21.53 10.85 -27.71
CA SER A 153 -21.92 12.17 -28.19
C SER A 153 -21.29 13.24 -27.30
N TYR A 154 -20.43 14.05 -27.91
CA TYR A 154 -19.98 15.30 -27.33
C TYR A 154 -21.15 16.28 -27.37
N THR A 155 -21.77 16.59 -26.24
CA THR A 155 -22.55 17.84 -26.12
C THR A 155 -21.59 18.94 -25.69
N ILE A 156 -20.83 19.47 -26.64
CA ILE A 156 -20.34 20.84 -26.51
C ILE A 156 -21.59 21.70 -26.71
N SER A 157 -22.19 22.19 -25.62
CA SER A 157 -23.03 23.37 -25.74
C SER A 157 -22.07 24.54 -25.96
N GLU A 158 -21.72 24.77 -27.22
CA GLU A 158 -20.90 25.90 -27.68
C GLU A 158 -21.71 27.22 -27.65
N SER A 159 -22.76 27.28 -26.84
CA SER A 159 -23.50 28.49 -26.54
C SER A 159 -22.97 29.09 -25.25
N ASP A 160 -22.06 30.05 -25.41
CA ASP A 160 -21.87 31.19 -24.51
C ASP A 160 -23.25 31.68 -24.02
N GLN A 161 -23.60 31.32 -22.78
CA GLN A 161 -24.25 32.20 -21.82
C GLN A 161 -24.42 31.49 -20.49
N LEU A 162 -23.93 32.18 -19.46
CA LEU A 162 -23.91 31.91 -18.02
C LEU A 162 -25.32 31.80 -17.40
N SER A 163 -26.26 31.12 -18.05
CA SER A 163 -27.69 31.19 -17.68
C SER A 163 -28.28 29.86 -17.20
N THR A 164 -27.65 28.71 -17.51
CA THR A 164 -28.10 27.40 -17.03
C THR A 164 -26.91 26.48 -16.78
N PRO A 165 -26.62 26.09 -15.52
CA PRO A 165 -25.56 25.12 -15.23
C PRO A 165 -25.91 23.74 -15.82
N PRO A 166 -24.90 22.96 -16.25
CA PRO A 166 -25.14 21.64 -16.81
C PRO A 166 -25.80 20.72 -15.79
N VAL A 167 -26.81 19.97 -16.24
CA VAL A 167 -27.69 19.07 -15.46
C VAL A 167 -26.91 18.03 -14.63
N SER A 168 -25.63 17.81 -14.95
CA SER A 168 -24.75 16.80 -14.35
C SER A 168 -23.99 17.23 -13.09
N GLN A 169 -24.21 18.43 -12.54
CA GLN A 169 -23.54 18.87 -11.31
C GLN A 169 -24.17 18.29 -10.04
N HIS A 170 -23.39 17.45 -9.35
CA HIS A 170 -23.79 16.74 -8.12
C HIS A 170 -23.15 17.32 -6.85
N LEU A 171 -22.61 18.54 -6.91
CA LEU A 171 -21.94 19.17 -5.78
C LEU A 171 -22.94 19.51 -4.67
N ARG A 172 -22.88 18.77 -3.56
CA ARG A 172 -23.78 18.86 -2.40
C ARG A 172 -23.17 19.64 -1.24
N GLN A 173 -21.85 19.54 -1.07
CA GLN A 173 -21.14 20.19 0.04
C GLN A 173 -19.87 20.89 -0.43
N LEU A 174 -19.65 22.10 0.07
CA LEU A 174 -18.43 22.88 -0.12
C LEU A 174 -17.76 23.16 1.22
N SER A 175 -16.44 22.99 1.30
CA SER A 175 -15.62 23.52 2.39
C SER A 175 -14.79 24.68 1.85
N LEU A 176 -15.10 25.91 2.26
CA LEU A 176 -14.47 27.13 1.74
C LEU A 176 -13.57 27.74 2.81
N ARG A 177 -12.31 28.00 2.44
CA ARG A 177 -11.38 28.79 3.26
C ARG A 177 -11.62 30.28 2.96
N TRP A 178 -11.93 31.05 3.99
CA TRP A 178 -12.28 32.47 3.85
C TRP A 178 -11.26 33.36 4.53
N SER A 179 -10.77 34.38 3.82
CA SER A 179 -9.75 35.31 4.33
C SER A 179 -10.25 36.32 5.37
N GLY A 180 -11.56 36.43 5.58
CA GLY A 180 -12.18 37.53 6.32
C GLY A 180 -12.76 38.63 5.41
N SER A 181 -12.51 38.60 4.10
CA SER A 181 -13.02 39.60 3.17
C SER A 181 -14.53 39.47 2.94
N ASN A 182 -15.31 40.49 3.31
CA ASN A 182 -16.74 40.55 3.00
C ASN A 182 -17.02 40.65 1.50
N ALA A 183 -16.06 41.12 0.69
CA ALA A 183 -16.21 41.14 -0.77
C ALA A 183 -16.33 39.72 -1.34
N VAL A 184 -15.57 38.76 -0.78
CA VAL A 184 -15.61 37.35 -1.17
C VAL A 184 -16.94 36.71 -0.77
N LEU A 185 -17.46 37.00 0.44
CA LEU A 185 -18.79 36.56 0.83
C LEU A 185 -19.89 37.16 -0.07
N ARG A 186 -19.66 38.35 -0.65
CA ARG A 186 -20.60 38.93 -1.60
C ARG A 186 -20.56 38.21 -2.93
N SER A 187 -19.38 37.99 -3.52
CA SER A 187 -19.23 37.28 -4.78
C SER A 187 -19.79 35.86 -4.71
N TRP A 188 -19.50 35.10 -3.65
CA TRP A 188 -20.11 33.76 -3.48
C TRP A 188 -21.64 33.76 -3.43
N SER A 189 -22.26 34.84 -2.96
CA SER A 189 -23.73 34.97 -2.89
C SER A 189 -24.37 35.67 -4.09
N GLU A 190 -23.59 36.10 -5.07
CA GLU A 190 -24.12 36.81 -6.24
C GLU A 190 -24.94 35.88 -7.14
N PRO A 191 -25.86 36.42 -7.97
CA PRO A 191 -26.73 35.61 -8.82
C PRO A 191 -25.98 34.63 -9.72
N ASP A 192 -24.80 35.04 -10.19
CA ASP A 192 -23.94 34.27 -11.09
C ASP A 192 -22.89 33.43 -10.33
N GLY A 193 -22.94 33.41 -8.99
CA GLY A 193 -22.02 32.67 -8.13
C GLY A 193 -22.57 31.31 -7.67
N LEU A 194 -22.34 30.95 -6.40
CA LEU A 194 -22.74 29.64 -5.85
C LEU A 194 -24.27 29.42 -5.83
N VAL A 195 -25.05 30.48 -6.06
CA VAL A 195 -26.51 30.43 -6.24
C VAL A 195 -26.89 29.45 -7.36
N LEU A 196 -26.08 29.34 -8.41
CA LEU A 196 -26.37 28.50 -9.57
C LEU A 196 -26.23 26.99 -9.28
N LEU A 197 -25.48 26.56 -8.27
CA LEU A 197 -25.27 25.14 -7.96
C LEU A 197 -26.58 24.46 -7.51
N PRO A 198 -27.23 23.61 -8.33
CA PRO A 198 -28.58 23.16 -8.05
C PRO A 198 -28.65 22.29 -6.79
N GLN A 199 -27.74 21.32 -6.65
CA GLN A 199 -27.76 20.34 -5.55
C GLN A 199 -27.02 20.77 -4.28
N LEU A 200 -26.51 22.01 -4.22
CA LEU A 200 -25.78 22.49 -3.04
C LEU A 200 -26.70 22.55 -1.82
N GLN A 201 -26.29 21.89 -0.74
CA GLN A 201 -27.03 21.81 0.52
C GLN A 201 -26.28 22.47 1.67
N LYS A 202 -24.94 22.40 1.65
CA LYS A 202 -24.13 22.79 2.80
C LYS A 202 -22.82 23.46 2.41
N ILE A 203 -22.51 24.57 3.08
CA ILE A 203 -21.21 25.25 3.01
C ILE A 203 -20.59 25.21 4.40
N LYS A 204 -19.44 24.53 4.54
CA LYS A 204 -18.55 24.65 5.70
C LYS A 204 -17.61 25.82 5.44
N LEU A 205 -17.83 26.93 6.13
CA LEU A 205 -17.03 28.13 6.02
C LEU A 205 -15.94 28.12 7.10
N VAL A 206 -14.70 27.87 6.70
CA VAL A 206 -13.55 27.87 7.59
C VAL A 206 -12.99 29.28 7.66
N LYS A 207 -13.08 29.88 8.84
CA LYS A 207 -12.57 31.24 9.07
C LYS A 207 -11.06 31.24 9.40
N PRO A 208 -10.38 32.39 9.29
CA PRO A 208 -8.99 32.50 9.71
C PRO A 208 -8.81 32.13 11.19
N SER A 209 -7.57 31.81 11.57
CA SER A 209 -7.22 31.59 12.98
C SER A 209 -7.49 32.88 13.78
N PRO A 210 -7.99 32.81 15.03
CA PRO A 210 -8.32 33.99 15.85
C PRO A 210 -7.17 34.99 16.02
N ALA A 211 -5.91 34.54 15.91
CA ALA A 211 -4.72 35.38 15.96
C ALA A 211 -4.51 36.25 14.69
N LYS A 212 -5.25 36.00 13.61
CA LYS A 212 -5.22 36.72 12.33
C LYS A 212 -6.58 37.37 12.01
N ASP A 213 -7.56 37.24 12.89
CA ASP A 213 -8.87 37.87 12.74
C ASP A 213 -8.77 39.35 13.16
N TYR A 214 -8.99 40.26 12.20
CA TYR A 214 -9.00 41.71 12.47
C TYR A 214 -10.37 42.22 12.96
N ASP A 215 -11.42 41.42 12.76
CA ASP A 215 -12.81 41.77 13.06
C ASP A 215 -13.35 41.08 14.32
N SER A 216 -14.29 41.74 15.00
CA SER A 216 -14.95 41.16 16.19
C SER A 216 -15.79 39.91 15.86
N PRO A 217 -15.90 38.91 16.77
CA PRO A 217 -16.73 37.73 16.55
C PRO A 217 -18.20 38.06 16.24
N GLN A 218 -18.76 39.11 16.84
CA GLN A 218 -20.13 39.57 16.59
C GLN A 218 -20.28 40.11 15.17
N TRP A 219 -19.28 40.86 14.68
CA TRP A 219 -19.26 41.35 13.30
C TRP A 219 -19.17 40.19 12.30
N ILE A 220 -18.26 39.25 12.53
CA ILE A 220 -18.09 38.04 11.70
C ILE A 220 -19.41 37.26 11.63
N SER A 221 -20.05 36.99 12.78
CA SER A 221 -21.33 36.30 12.82
C SER A 221 -22.41 37.04 12.03
N ARG A 222 -22.46 38.38 12.14
CA ARG A 222 -23.41 39.20 11.37
C ARG A 222 -23.20 39.08 9.86
N ILE A 223 -21.97 39.26 9.36
CA ILE A 223 -21.72 39.24 7.92
C ILE A 223 -21.91 37.85 7.30
N VAL A 224 -21.62 36.78 8.06
CA VAL A 224 -21.88 35.39 7.64
C VAL A 224 -23.38 35.10 7.60
N ASN A 225 -24.15 35.57 8.59
CA ASN A 225 -25.61 35.46 8.57
C ASN A 225 -26.21 36.22 7.38
N ASP A 226 -25.70 37.41 7.08
CA ASP A 226 -26.13 38.20 5.93
C ASP A 226 -25.78 37.49 4.61
N PHE A 227 -24.61 36.84 4.53
CA PHE A 227 -24.22 35.98 3.41
C PHE A 227 -25.21 34.84 3.18
N GLN A 228 -25.52 34.06 4.21
CA GLN A 228 -26.46 32.93 4.10
C GLN A 228 -27.86 33.40 3.68
N LYS A 229 -28.33 34.53 4.21
CA LYS A 229 -29.62 35.13 3.81
C LYS A 229 -29.62 35.56 2.35
N ARG A 230 -28.57 36.25 1.88
CA ARG A 230 -28.45 36.66 0.46
C ARG A 230 -28.44 35.45 -0.47
N LEU A 231 -27.59 34.47 -0.19
CA LEU A 231 -27.47 33.23 -0.96
C LEU A 231 -28.84 32.54 -1.11
N ASN A 232 -29.55 32.32 0.00
CA ASN A 232 -30.83 31.63 -0.03
C ASN A 232 -31.98 32.45 -0.66
N SER A 233 -31.94 33.78 -0.54
CA SER A 233 -32.92 34.65 -1.21
C SER A 233 -32.75 34.63 -2.72
N ASN A 234 -31.51 34.65 -3.21
CA ASN A 234 -31.20 34.54 -4.62
C ASN A 234 -31.58 33.16 -5.17
N ARG A 235 -31.31 32.07 -4.44
CA ARG A 235 -31.72 30.71 -4.82
C ARG A 235 -33.24 30.56 -4.90
N LYS A 236 -33.97 31.13 -3.93
CA LYS A 236 -35.44 31.18 -3.96
C LYS A 236 -35.94 31.90 -5.20
N THR A 237 -35.32 33.03 -5.56
CA THR A 237 -35.69 33.79 -6.77
C THR A 237 -35.52 32.97 -8.05
N ILE A 238 -34.42 32.22 -8.20
CA ILE A 238 -34.21 31.32 -9.34
C ILE A 238 -35.25 30.20 -9.36
N ARG A 239 -35.47 29.57 -8.20
CA ARG A 239 -36.46 28.49 -8.05
C ARG A 239 -37.86 28.97 -8.45
N ASP A 240 -38.30 30.11 -7.93
CA ASP A 240 -39.62 30.66 -8.22
C ASP A 240 -39.76 31.04 -9.72
N ARG A 241 -38.68 31.52 -10.37
CA ARG A 241 -38.65 31.73 -11.84
C ARG A 241 -38.78 30.42 -12.64
N LEU A 242 -38.09 29.36 -12.23
CA LEU A 242 -38.16 28.05 -12.91
C LEU A 242 -39.56 27.43 -12.80
N PHE A 243 -40.22 27.56 -11.64
CA PHE A 243 -41.60 27.10 -11.44
C PHE A 243 -42.62 27.86 -12.32
N THR A 244 -42.39 29.13 -12.63
CA THR A 244 -43.28 29.90 -13.52
C THR A 244 -43.16 29.57 -15.01
N VAL A 245 -42.10 28.87 -15.43
CA VAL A 245 -41.84 28.54 -16.85
C VAL A 245 -42.30 27.10 -17.20
N SER A 246 -42.41 26.21 -16.21
CA SER A 246 -42.71 24.78 -16.41
C SER A 246 -44.17 24.42 -16.71
N ASP A 247 -45.10 25.39 -16.82
CA ASP A 247 -46.52 25.13 -17.12
C ASP A 247 -46.79 24.76 -18.59
N THR A 248 -45.77 24.70 -19.46
CA THR A 248 -45.98 24.50 -20.90
C THR A 248 -45.43 23.22 -21.52
N GLU A 249 -44.54 22.44 -20.89
CA GLU A 249 -44.05 21.19 -21.50
C GLU A 249 -43.63 20.14 -20.44
N SER A 250 -44.20 18.94 -20.56
CA SER A 250 -44.04 17.82 -19.65
C SER A 250 -42.75 17.05 -19.88
N THR A 251 -41.70 17.33 -19.09
CA THR A 251 -40.69 16.33 -18.66
C THR A 251 -40.06 16.81 -17.34
N SER A 252 -40.46 16.19 -16.22
CA SER A 252 -40.03 16.60 -14.87
C SER A 252 -38.60 16.13 -14.54
N ILE A 253 -37.60 16.98 -14.77
CA ILE A 253 -36.31 16.87 -14.09
C ILE A 253 -36.39 17.75 -12.84
N SER A 254 -36.53 17.13 -11.67
CA SER A 254 -36.58 17.82 -10.37
C SER A 254 -35.23 18.45 -10.02
N MET A 255 -34.89 19.62 -10.56
CA MET A 255 -33.76 20.42 -10.10
C MET A 255 -34.06 21.02 -8.72
N THR A 256 -33.47 20.48 -7.66
CA THR A 256 -33.76 20.89 -6.28
C THR A 256 -32.88 22.06 -5.82
N TYR A 257 -33.25 23.31 -6.16
CA TYR A 257 -32.64 24.51 -5.56
C TYR A 257 -33.10 24.70 -4.10
N GLY A 258 -32.63 23.80 -3.23
CA GLY A 258 -32.89 23.84 -1.79
C GLY A 258 -32.17 25.01 -1.09
N SER A 259 -32.58 25.29 0.15
CA SER A 259 -31.85 26.20 1.02
C SER A 259 -30.51 25.61 1.43
N VAL A 260 -29.48 26.45 1.47
CA VAL A 260 -28.11 26.10 1.84
C VAL A 260 -27.87 26.47 3.31
N GLU A 261 -27.38 25.50 4.08
CA GLU A 261 -26.88 25.70 5.43
C GLU A 261 -25.42 26.17 5.39
N VAL A 262 -25.10 27.27 6.07
CA VAL A 262 -23.72 27.75 6.24
C VAL A 262 -23.28 27.47 7.67
N ILE A 263 -22.25 26.65 7.83
CA ILE A 263 -21.67 26.31 9.15
C ILE A 263 -20.28 26.92 9.25
N MET A 264 -20.07 27.72 10.28
CA MET A 264 -18.76 28.28 10.62
C MET A 264 -17.90 27.24 11.32
N VAL A 265 -16.65 27.09 10.88
CA VAL A 265 -15.65 26.19 11.47
C VAL A 265 -14.39 27.00 11.79
N ASN A 266 -13.83 26.80 12.98
CA ASN A 266 -12.54 27.41 13.34
C ASN A 266 -11.41 26.65 12.65
N SER A 267 -10.39 27.38 12.18
CA SER A 267 -9.18 26.77 11.60
C SER A 267 -8.44 25.83 12.55
N ASP A 268 -8.69 25.93 13.87
CA ASP A 268 -7.88 25.28 14.91
C ASP A 268 -8.43 23.91 15.37
N ASN A 269 -9.50 23.38 14.77
CA ASN A 269 -10.16 22.14 15.24
C ASN A 269 -9.67 20.83 14.55
N GLU A 270 -8.52 20.82 13.88
CA GLU A 270 -7.94 19.57 13.32
C GLU A 270 -6.45 19.33 13.67
N GLU A 271 -5.94 19.91 14.77
CA GLU A 271 -4.62 19.53 15.30
C GLU A 271 -4.66 19.24 16.81
N GLU A 272 -5.13 18.05 17.18
CA GLU A 272 -4.64 17.38 18.39
C GLU A 272 -4.05 16.03 18.01
N LYS A 273 -2.72 16.00 17.83
CA LYS A 273 -1.94 14.76 17.93
C LYS A 273 -0.50 15.04 18.38
N ILE A 274 -0.30 14.77 19.67
CA ILE A 274 0.89 14.14 20.28
C ILE A 274 2.20 14.92 20.10
N SER A 275 2.49 15.75 21.10
CA SER A 275 3.83 16.18 21.47
C SER A 275 4.65 14.98 21.96
N THR A 276 5.64 14.56 21.19
CA THR A 276 6.72 13.67 21.66
C THR A 276 7.81 14.53 22.30
N SER A 277 7.99 14.39 23.61
CA SER A 277 9.14 14.93 24.32
C SER A 277 10.35 14.02 24.10
N ASP A 278 11.36 14.52 23.40
CA ASP A 278 12.69 13.91 23.36
C ASP A 278 13.31 13.92 24.76
N THR A 279 13.47 12.75 25.35
CA THR A 279 14.31 12.54 26.54
C THR A 279 15.34 11.48 26.20
N GLU A 280 16.55 11.91 25.91
CA GLU A 280 17.71 11.04 25.78
C GLU A 280 18.05 10.42 27.15
N LEU A 281 18.20 9.10 27.19
CA LEU A 281 18.80 8.38 28.32
C LEU A 281 19.98 7.52 27.84
N PRO A 282 20.98 7.26 28.71
CA PRO A 282 22.30 6.81 28.31
C PRO A 282 22.39 5.29 28.17
N PHE A 283 23.01 4.85 27.08
CA PHE A 283 23.35 3.46 26.83
C PHE A 283 24.36 2.92 27.86
N THR A 284 24.04 1.78 28.48
CA THR A 284 25.00 0.94 29.20
C THR A 284 25.26 -0.32 28.38
N THR A 285 26.51 -0.52 27.97
CA THR A 285 27.00 -1.68 27.21
C THR A 285 27.19 -2.89 28.14
N PRO A 286 26.72 -4.10 27.76
CA PRO A 286 27.22 -5.34 28.34
C PRO A 286 28.42 -5.88 27.52
N SER A 287 29.28 -6.58 28.23
CA SER A 287 30.59 -7.06 27.80
C SER A 287 30.49 -8.21 26.79
N ILE A 288 31.34 -8.14 25.75
CA ILE A 288 31.52 -9.18 24.73
C ILE A 288 32.25 -10.38 25.33
N VAL A 289 31.64 -11.56 25.29
CA VAL A 289 32.35 -12.84 25.37
C VAL A 289 32.68 -13.28 23.94
N ARG A 290 33.98 -13.47 23.69
CA ARG A 290 34.55 -13.95 22.42
C ARG A 290 34.33 -15.46 22.31
N ASP A 291 33.62 -15.92 21.27
CA ASP A 291 34.04 -16.99 20.32
C ASP A 291 32.92 -17.55 19.38
N VAL A 292 32.00 -16.71 18.89
CA VAL A 292 31.09 -17.09 17.80
C VAL A 292 30.96 -15.90 16.86
N ASN A 293 31.15 -16.09 15.54
CA ASN A 293 30.94 -15.02 14.54
C ASN A 293 29.42 -14.71 14.46
N PRO A 294 28.94 -13.61 15.07
CA PRO A 294 27.51 -13.36 15.27
C PRO A 294 26.80 -12.90 13.99
N HIS A 295 27.48 -12.89 12.85
CA HIS A 295 26.96 -12.37 11.58
C HIS A 295 26.68 -13.47 10.55
N LYS A 296 27.10 -14.71 10.82
CA LYS A 296 27.13 -15.78 9.80
C LYS A 296 25.76 -16.07 9.18
N TRP A 297 24.70 -16.17 9.98
CA TRP A 297 23.37 -16.50 9.45
C TRP A 297 22.82 -15.42 8.51
N LEU A 298 22.95 -14.15 8.92
CA LEU A 298 22.42 -13.01 8.16
C LEU A 298 23.28 -12.68 6.94
N ASP A 299 24.60 -12.79 7.05
CA ASP A 299 25.50 -12.53 5.93
C ASP A 299 25.41 -13.62 4.86
N THR A 300 25.35 -14.91 5.25
CA THR A 300 25.18 -16.00 4.27
C THR A 300 23.85 -15.87 3.53
N THR A 301 22.76 -15.53 4.21
CA THR A 301 21.45 -15.36 3.56
C THR A 301 21.43 -14.15 2.64
N ALA A 302 22.04 -13.03 3.05
CA ALA A 302 22.16 -11.84 2.21
C ALA A 302 23.00 -12.11 0.95
N ARG A 303 24.12 -12.84 1.08
CA ARG A 303 24.98 -13.28 -0.05
C ARG A 303 24.21 -14.21 -0.99
N PHE A 304 23.54 -15.23 -0.46
CA PHE A 304 22.76 -16.13 -1.29
C PHE A 304 21.65 -15.39 -2.05
N ALA A 305 20.94 -14.47 -1.38
CA ALA A 305 19.92 -13.64 -2.00
C ALA A 305 20.47 -12.70 -3.09
N SER A 306 21.69 -12.16 -2.94
CA SER A 306 22.32 -11.33 -3.97
C SER A 306 22.66 -12.12 -5.23
N GLU A 307 23.04 -13.40 -5.09
CA GLU A 307 23.36 -14.25 -6.23
C GLU A 307 22.12 -14.87 -6.88
N MET A 308 21.11 -15.25 -6.08
CA MET A 308 19.90 -15.88 -6.60
C MET A 308 19.05 -14.93 -7.45
N THR A 309 19.03 -13.64 -7.11
CA THR A 309 18.22 -12.63 -7.82
C THR A 309 18.55 -12.50 -9.32
N PRO A 310 19.81 -12.22 -9.73
CA PRO A 310 20.17 -12.14 -11.14
C PRO A 310 20.06 -13.50 -11.84
N PHE A 311 20.37 -14.60 -11.14
CA PHE A 311 20.22 -15.95 -11.69
C PHE A 311 18.76 -16.24 -12.07
N TRP A 312 17.82 -16.00 -11.15
CA TRP A 312 16.39 -16.16 -11.42
C TRP A 312 15.91 -15.30 -12.59
N GLN A 313 16.25 -14.01 -12.59
CA GLN A 313 15.84 -13.08 -13.64
C GLN A 313 16.35 -13.51 -15.02
N LYS A 314 17.62 -13.95 -15.09
CA LYS A 314 18.22 -14.47 -16.33
C LYS A 314 17.53 -15.75 -16.78
N THR A 315 17.32 -16.71 -15.88
CA THR A 315 16.68 -17.99 -16.18
C THR A 315 15.25 -17.82 -16.68
N VAL A 316 14.43 -16.98 -16.04
CA VAL A 316 13.07 -16.68 -16.51
C VAL A 316 13.09 -15.99 -17.88
N LYS A 317 13.96 -15.00 -18.08
CA LYS A 317 14.09 -14.30 -19.36
C LYS A 317 14.50 -15.26 -20.49
N GLU A 318 15.49 -16.11 -20.26
CA GLU A 318 15.93 -17.13 -21.23
C GLU A 318 14.81 -18.13 -21.53
N PHE A 319 14.10 -18.61 -20.50
CA PHE A 319 12.99 -19.54 -20.65
C PHE A 319 11.86 -18.96 -21.51
N LEU A 320 11.42 -17.73 -21.22
CA LEU A 320 10.32 -17.06 -21.92
C LEU A 320 10.67 -16.61 -23.35
N THR A 321 11.95 -16.40 -23.64
CA THR A 321 12.42 -15.99 -24.98
C THR A 321 12.82 -17.17 -25.87
N SER A 322 13.00 -18.37 -25.31
CA SER A 322 13.29 -19.58 -26.06
C SER A 322 12.12 -19.97 -26.97
N LYS A 323 12.39 -20.22 -28.25
CA LYS A 323 11.37 -20.57 -29.24
C LYS A 323 10.65 -21.86 -28.84
N GLY A 324 9.33 -21.78 -28.66
CA GLY A 324 8.48 -22.94 -28.41
C GLY A 324 8.17 -23.23 -26.93
N ASN A 325 8.54 -22.35 -25.99
CA ASN A 325 8.09 -22.44 -24.61
C ASN A 325 6.82 -21.61 -24.38
N PRO A 326 5.61 -22.21 -24.40
CA PRO A 326 4.49 -21.57 -23.73
C PRO A 326 4.81 -21.40 -22.24
N ALA A 327 4.15 -20.45 -21.60
CA ALA A 327 4.08 -20.37 -20.14
C ALA A 327 3.78 -21.75 -19.55
N THR A 328 4.43 -22.10 -18.43
CA THR A 328 4.19 -23.42 -17.84
C THR A 328 2.76 -23.48 -17.29
N THR A 329 2.11 -24.64 -17.40
CA THR A 329 0.74 -24.82 -16.88
C THR A 329 0.66 -24.53 -15.38
N GLU A 330 1.73 -24.87 -14.67
CA GLU A 330 1.91 -24.70 -13.22
C GLU A 330 2.32 -23.27 -12.83
N GLY A 331 2.65 -22.41 -13.79
CA GLY A 331 3.11 -21.04 -13.54
C GLY A 331 4.45 -20.98 -12.80
N VAL A 332 5.38 -21.88 -13.08
CA VAL A 332 6.72 -21.96 -12.48
C VAL A 332 7.46 -20.63 -12.58
N GLU A 333 7.33 -19.93 -13.72
CA GLU A 333 7.94 -18.62 -13.98
C GLU A 333 7.31 -17.44 -13.22
N THR A 334 6.18 -17.65 -12.54
CA THR A 334 5.46 -16.58 -11.84
C THR A 334 6.06 -16.29 -10.47
N ASP A 335 5.86 -15.06 -9.97
CA ASP A 335 6.36 -14.65 -8.66
C ASP A 335 5.65 -15.35 -7.50
N VAL A 336 6.38 -15.58 -6.41
CA VAL A 336 5.80 -16.04 -5.13
C VAL A 336 5.17 -14.85 -4.42
N ILE A 337 3.90 -14.98 -4.04
CA ILE A 337 3.17 -13.94 -3.31
C ILE A 337 3.15 -14.27 -1.82
N VAL A 338 3.69 -13.35 -1.01
CA VAL A 338 3.65 -13.38 0.46
C VAL A 338 2.60 -12.38 0.93
N ALA A 339 1.48 -12.86 1.45
CA ALA A 339 0.51 -12.01 2.14
C ALA A 339 1.05 -11.62 3.51
N LEU A 340 1.26 -10.32 3.74
CA LEU A 340 1.69 -9.77 5.00
C LEU A 340 0.49 -9.12 5.69
N ILE A 341 -0.02 -9.76 6.75
CA ILE A 341 -1.13 -9.25 7.55
C ILE A 341 -0.56 -8.50 8.75
N ASP A 342 -0.53 -7.17 8.68
CA ASP A 342 0.14 -6.30 9.64
C ASP A 342 -0.48 -4.89 9.63
N ASP A 343 0.22 -3.85 10.09
CA ASP A 343 -0.25 -2.46 10.16
C ASP A 343 -0.16 -1.68 8.82
N GLY A 344 0.04 -2.39 7.72
CA GLY A 344 0.27 -1.87 6.37
C GLY A 344 1.76 -1.73 6.03
N VAL A 345 2.08 -1.29 4.81
CA VAL A 345 3.47 -1.25 4.30
C VAL A 345 3.71 0.04 3.55
N ASP A 346 4.71 0.81 3.94
CA ASP A 346 5.15 2.02 3.22
C ASP A 346 5.78 1.63 1.86
N MET A 347 5.01 1.69 0.78
CA MET A 347 5.48 1.24 -0.54
C MET A 347 6.53 2.17 -1.17
N PHE A 348 6.75 3.36 -0.60
CA PHE A 348 7.80 4.28 -1.05
C PHE A 348 9.14 4.07 -0.37
N ASP A 349 9.19 3.19 0.63
CA ASP A 349 10.43 2.78 1.25
C ASP A 349 11.38 2.18 0.20
N THR A 350 12.58 2.75 0.11
CA THR A 350 13.58 2.38 -0.90
C THR A 350 14.04 0.93 -0.76
N ALA A 351 13.98 0.37 0.46
CA ALA A 351 14.33 -1.02 0.72
C ALA A 351 13.37 -2.03 0.06
N LEU A 352 12.13 -1.62 -0.20
CA LEU A 352 11.09 -2.51 -0.75
C LEU A 352 11.03 -2.47 -2.28
N SER A 353 11.76 -1.55 -2.90
CA SER A 353 11.81 -1.38 -4.37
C SER A 353 10.40 -1.35 -4.98
N ASP A 354 10.12 -2.20 -5.96
CA ASP A 354 8.84 -2.31 -6.64
C ASP A 354 8.13 -3.65 -6.33
N ARG A 355 8.47 -4.26 -5.18
CA ARG A 355 8.05 -5.61 -4.77
C ARG A 355 6.74 -5.63 -4.00
N VAL A 356 6.31 -4.51 -3.46
CA VAL A 356 4.99 -4.35 -2.84
C VAL A 356 3.95 -4.23 -3.96
N VAL A 357 3.02 -5.18 -4.02
CA VAL A 357 1.91 -5.17 -4.98
C VAL A 357 0.69 -4.45 -4.40
N GLU A 358 -0.40 -4.33 -5.17
CA GLU A 358 -1.66 -3.82 -4.65
C GLU A 358 -2.10 -4.61 -3.42
N GLY A 359 -2.71 -3.95 -2.43
CA GLY A 359 -3.03 -4.55 -1.13
C GLY A 359 -4.50 -4.41 -0.75
N LYS A 360 -4.85 -4.88 0.44
CA LYS A 360 -6.17 -4.62 1.05
C LYS A 360 -6.04 -4.01 2.43
N SER A 361 -7.01 -3.20 2.79
CA SER A 361 -7.09 -2.66 4.15
C SER A 361 -8.43 -2.99 4.77
N PHE A 362 -8.35 -3.38 6.03
CA PHE A 362 -9.48 -3.52 6.94
C PHE A 362 -9.36 -2.54 8.11
N ASP A 363 -8.60 -1.47 7.90
CA ASP A 363 -8.37 -0.41 8.87
C ASP A 363 -9.36 0.75 8.66
N TYR A 364 -10.58 0.54 9.15
CA TYR A 364 -11.70 1.49 9.04
C TYR A 364 -11.69 2.50 10.21
N HIS A 365 -11.65 3.79 9.89
CA HIS A 365 -11.62 4.89 10.86
C HIS A 365 -12.49 6.06 10.38
N ASP A 366 -13.44 6.50 11.20
CA ASP A 366 -14.23 7.73 10.95
C ASP A 366 -14.84 7.80 9.54
N GLY A 367 -15.35 6.65 9.06
CA GLY A 367 -15.91 6.51 7.70
C GLY A 367 -14.87 6.41 6.57
N LYS A 368 -13.56 6.41 6.86
CA LYS A 368 -12.46 6.24 5.91
C LYS A 368 -11.79 4.87 6.05
N VAL A 369 -11.12 4.41 4.98
CA VAL A 369 -10.36 3.16 4.95
C VAL A 369 -8.90 3.48 4.71
N ARG A 370 -8.06 3.39 5.74
CA ARG A 370 -6.64 3.74 5.61
C ARG A 370 -5.94 2.84 4.59
N PRO A 371 -5.06 3.37 3.73
CA PRO A 371 -4.54 2.60 2.61
C PRO A 371 -3.58 1.50 3.05
N PRO A 372 -3.52 0.35 2.35
CA PRO A 372 -2.59 -0.73 2.66
C PRO A 372 -1.12 -0.41 2.35
N PHE A 373 -0.90 0.56 1.46
CA PHE A 373 0.41 1.05 1.04
C PHE A 373 1.00 2.13 1.98
N SER A 374 0.42 2.26 3.16
CA SER A 374 0.94 3.05 4.27
C SER A 374 1.02 2.15 5.51
N SER A 375 2.07 2.27 6.30
CA SER A 375 2.21 1.57 7.58
C SER A 375 1.87 2.53 8.73
N ALA A 376 1.08 2.06 9.69
CA ALA A 376 0.60 2.88 10.81
C ALA A 376 1.73 3.28 11.77
N GLN A 377 2.58 2.33 12.12
CA GLN A 377 3.67 2.48 13.10
C GLN A 377 5.02 2.06 12.53
N GLY A 378 5.10 1.70 11.24
CA GLY A 378 6.30 1.21 10.57
C GLY A 378 6.52 -0.30 10.72
N HIS A 379 5.75 -1.00 11.55
CA HIS A 379 5.99 -2.40 11.88
C HIS A 379 5.88 -3.31 10.64
N GLY A 380 4.80 -3.19 9.87
CA GLY A 380 4.62 -3.94 8.64
C GLY A 380 5.65 -3.59 7.57
N THR A 381 6.12 -2.34 7.48
CA THR A 381 7.24 -1.97 6.59
C THR A 381 8.52 -2.72 6.96
N VAL A 382 8.82 -2.86 8.25
CA VAL A 382 9.97 -3.63 8.72
C VAL A 382 9.79 -5.11 8.42
N MET A 383 8.60 -5.69 8.67
CA MET A 383 8.33 -7.09 8.33
C MET A 383 8.48 -7.36 6.82
N ALA A 384 7.95 -6.47 5.97
CA ALA A 384 8.13 -6.54 4.52
C ALA A 384 9.62 -6.46 4.13
N SER A 385 10.38 -5.58 4.77
CA SER A 385 11.83 -5.46 4.55
C SER A 385 12.57 -6.73 4.95
N MET A 386 12.19 -7.39 6.05
CA MET A 386 12.81 -8.66 6.48
C MET A 386 12.50 -9.79 5.49
N ILE A 387 11.25 -9.94 5.06
CA ILE A 387 10.84 -10.89 4.01
C ILE A 387 11.68 -10.69 2.75
N LEU A 388 11.76 -9.44 2.25
CA LEU A 388 12.48 -9.12 1.02
C LEU A 388 14.00 -9.16 1.16
N SER A 389 14.53 -8.95 2.37
CA SER A 389 15.97 -9.13 2.63
C SER A 389 16.38 -10.60 2.51
N MET A 390 15.47 -11.52 2.85
CA MET A 390 15.66 -12.95 2.69
C MET A 390 15.37 -13.41 1.25
N CYS A 391 14.32 -12.89 0.63
CA CYS A 391 13.93 -13.22 -0.74
C CYS A 391 13.57 -11.97 -1.56
N PRO A 392 14.55 -11.31 -2.21
CA PRO A 392 14.31 -10.07 -2.96
C PRO A 392 13.43 -10.23 -4.20
N MET A 393 13.22 -11.46 -4.66
CA MET A 393 12.41 -11.79 -5.83
C MET A 393 10.91 -11.80 -5.52
N ALA A 394 10.54 -12.14 -4.28
CA ALA A 394 9.14 -12.30 -3.85
C ALA A 394 8.34 -11.01 -3.99
N LYS A 395 7.02 -11.15 -4.11
CA LYS A 395 6.06 -10.04 -4.08
C LYS A 395 5.33 -10.01 -2.74
N VAL A 396 5.30 -8.85 -2.10
CA VAL A 396 4.60 -8.65 -0.83
C VAL A 396 3.21 -8.10 -1.11
N TYR A 397 2.19 -8.83 -0.67
CA TYR A 397 0.78 -8.43 -0.70
C TYR A 397 0.39 -7.88 0.68
N PRO A 398 0.38 -6.55 0.88
CA PRO A 398 0.09 -5.97 2.18
C PRO A 398 -1.40 -6.03 2.49
N ILE A 399 -1.73 -6.55 3.67
CA ILE A 399 -3.09 -6.55 4.22
C ILE A 399 -3.06 -5.79 5.54
N ARG A 400 -3.53 -4.54 5.50
CA ARG A 400 -3.51 -3.65 6.65
C ARG A 400 -4.66 -3.97 7.61
N LEU A 401 -4.31 -4.21 8.87
CA LEU A 401 -5.23 -4.35 9.99
C LEU A 401 -5.24 -3.08 10.84
N ARG A 402 -6.38 -2.88 11.50
CA ARG A 402 -6.53 -1.89 12.56
C ARG A 402 -5.76 -2.37 13.79
N THR A 403 -4.74 -1.61 14.20
CA THR A 403 -4.03 -1.82 15.46
C THR A 403 -4.37 -0.67 16.40
N HIS A 404 -5.24 -0.93 17.38
CA HIS A 404 -5.52 0.06 18.42
C HIS A 404 -4.59 -0.11 19.59
N LEU A 405 -4.08 0.99 20.12
CA LEU A 405 -3.56 0.99 21.48
C LEU A 405 -4.76 0.93 22.43
N ASN A 406 -4.84 -0.11 23.25
CA ASN A 406 -5.79 -0.14 24.36
C ASN A 406 -5.30 0.81 25.48
N ALA A 407 -6.09 0.96 26.54
CA ALA A 407 -5.76 1.84 27.68
C ALA A 407 -4.39 1.54 28.34
N ASN A 408 -3.84 0.35 28.09
CA ASN A 408 -2.54 -0.09 28.60
C ASN A 408 -1.42 0.04 27.56
N GLY A 409 -1.66 0.70 26.43
CA GLY A 409 -0.69 0.84 25.34
C GLY A 409 -0.50 -0.42 24.49
N LYS A 410 -1.24 -1.51 24.74
CA LYS A 410 -1.10 -2.75 23.95
C LYS A 410 -1.94 -2.72 22.69
N ARG A 411 -1.38 -3.26 21.61
CA ARG A 411 -2.04 -3.40 20.31
C ARG A 411 -3.20 -4.41 20.42
N ASN A 412 -4.41 -3.97 20.14
CA ASN A 412 -5.60 -4.82 20.03
C ASN A 412 -6.02 -4.89 18.56
N ILE A 413 -6.32 -6.10 18.09
CA ILE A 413 -6.79 -6.39 16.75
C ILE A 413 -8.21 -6.95 16.86
N ASP A 414 -9.12 -6.48 16.01
CA ASP A 414 -10.46 -7.05 15.93
C ASP A 414 -10.43 -8.41 15.21
N ALA A 415 -11.00 -9.43 15.84
CA ALA A 415 -11.02 -10.79 15.31
C ALA A 415 -11.78 -10.90 13.97
N ASP A 416 -12.82 -10.08 13.74
CA ASP A 416 -13.57 -10.09 12.48
C ASP A 416 -12.79 -9.43 11.34
N TYR A 417 -11.99 -8.39 11.63
CA TYR A 417 -11.07 -7.83 10.64
C TYR A 417 -9.92 -8.78 10.34
N ALA A 418 -9.37 -9.47 11.36
CA ALA A 418 -8.39 -10.54 11.15
C ALA A 418 -8.97 -11.66 10.25
N ALA A 419 -10.23 -12.05 10.46
CA ALA A 419 -10.89 -13.05 9.64
C ALA A 419 -11.01 -12.60 8.17
N GLN A 420 -11.38 -11.34 7.94
CA GLN A 420 -11.45 -10.76 6.60
C GLN A 420 -10.08 -10.65 5.94
N ALA A 421 -9.04 -10.32 6.69
CA ALA A 421 -7.66 -10.27 6.20
C ALA A 421 -7.17 -11.65 5.74
N ILE A 422 -7.39 -12.70 6.52
CA ILE A 422 -7.06 -14.07 6.11
C ILE A 422 -7.87 -14.47 4.87
N GLN A 423 -9.17 -14.13 4.83
CA GLN A 423 -9.99 -14.41 3.66
C GLN A 423 -9.49 -13.67 2.40
N ALA A 424 -8.98 -12.45 2.55
CA ALA A 424 -8.35 -11.69 1.47
C ALA A 424 -7.08 -12.37 0.95
N ALA A 425 -6.20 -12.84 1.85
CA ALA A 425 -5.01 -13.59 1.47
C ALA A 425 -5.36 -14.88 0.69
N LEU A 426 -6.38 -15.61 1.14
CA LEU A 426 -6.89 -16.79 0.44
C LEU A 426 -7.49 -16.46 -0.94
N ASN A 427 -8.20 -15.33 -1.07
CA ASN A 427 -8.79 -14.90 -2.33
C ASN A 427 -7.73 -14.41 -3.33
N LYS A 428 -6.63 -13.84 -2.81
CA LYS A 428 -5.43 -13.50 -3.59
C LYS A 428 -4.67 -14.73 -4.05
N LYS A 429 -4.94 -15.90 -3.47
CA LYS A 429 -4.16 -17.14 -3.62
C LYS A 429 -2.69 -16.93 -3.23
N ALA A 430 -2.46 -16.18 -2.15
CA ALA A 430 -1.11 -16.01 -1.62
C ALA A 430 -0.51 -17.39 -1.28
N THR A 431 0.75 -17.61 -1.67
CA THR A 431 1.46 -18.85 -1.41
C THR A 431 1.81 -18.98 0.07
N ILE A 432 2.14 -17.84 0.69
CA ILE A 432 2.56 -17.73 2.08
C ILE A 432 1.72 -16.63 2.75
N ILE A 433 1.28 -16.87 3.98
CA ILE A 433 0.65 -15.88 4.85
C ILE A 433 1.57 -15.67 6.07
N SER A 434 2.02 -14.44 6.28
CA SER A 434 2.82 -14.04 7.44
C SER A 434 1.97 -13.18 8.38
N MET A 435 1.90 -13.58 9.65
CA MET A 435 1.11 -12.92 10.70
C MET A 435 1.96 -12.70 11.94
N SER A 436 2.33 -11.45 12.21
CA SER A 436 3.13 -11.10 13.40
C SER A 436 2.24 -10.58 14.53
N TRP A 437 1.15 -11.30 14.82
CA TRP A 437 0.18 -10.93 15.84
C TRP A 437 -0.51 -12.16 16.43
N THR A 438 -1.06 -12.02 17.63
CA THR A 438 -1.82 -13.06 18.32
C THR A 438 -3.12 -12.50 18.89
N LEU A 439 -4.13 -13.35 19.01
CA LEU A 439 -5.44 -12.98 19.54
C LEU A 439 -5.98 -14.06 20.47
N PRO A 440 -6.48 -13.72 21.67
CA PRO A 440 -7.08 -14.71 22.55
C PRO A 440 -8.33 -15.30 21.90
N ILE A 441 -8.48 -16.63 21.97
CA ILE A 441 -9.69 -17.32 21.56
C ILE A 441 -10.79 -16.95 22.57
N PRO A 442 -11.91 -16.34 22.12
CA PRO A 442 -13.01 -16.01 23.01
C PRO A 442 -13.52 -17.28 23.71
N LYS A 443 -13.69 -17.20 25.03
CA LYS A 443 -14.32 -18.26 25.82
C LYS A 443 -15.84 -18.22 25.58
N ASP A 444 -16.29 -18.66 24.41
CA ASP A 444 -17.72 -18.71 24.12
C ASP A 444 -18.37 -19.93 24.80
N LYS A 445 -19.47 -19.67 25.52
CA LYS A 445 -20.30 -20.72 26.18
C LYS A 445 -21.33 -21.32 25.21
N SER A 446 -21.54 -20.71 24.03
CA SER A 446 -22.57 -21.11 23.06
C SER A 446 -22.18 -22.30 22.17
N GLY A 447 -20.88 -22.62 22.08
CA GLY A 447 -20.34 -23.66 21.19
C GLY A 447 -20.21 -23.26 19.72
N SER A 448 -20.64 -22.05 19.33
CA SER A 448 -20.50 -21.57 17.94
C SER A 448 -19.06 -21.15 17.63
N LYS A 449 -18.51 -21.63 16.50
CA LYS A 449 -17.17 -21.25 16.04
C LYS A 449 -17.19 -19.82 15.48
N SER A 450 -16.22 -19.00 15.86
CA SER A 450 -16.08 -17.63 15.34
C SER A 450 -15.77 -17.61 13.83
N ARG A 451 -16.02 -16.47 13.17
CA ARG A 451 -15.66 -16.26 11.76
C ARG A 451 -14.16 -16.44 11.52
N LEU A 452 -13.33 -16.00 12.48
CA LEU A 452 -11.89 -16.21 12.47
C LEU A 452 -11.52 -17.70 12.52
N HIS A 453 -12.19 -18.49 13.37
CA HIS A 453 -12.00 -19.94 13.39
C HIS A 453 -12.29 -20.57 12.02
N ALA A 454 -13.43 -20.23 11.42
CA ALA A 454 -13.88 -20.85 10.17
C ALA A 454 -12.93 -20.54 9.00
N VAL A 455 -12.41 -19.31 8.90
CA VAL A 455 -11.49 -18.95 7.82
C VAL A 455 -10.09 -19.53 8.02
N LEU A 456 -9.61 -19.64 9.27
CA LEU A 456 -8.36 -20.33 9.57
C LEU A 456 -8.47 -21.82 9.26
N GLN A 457 -9.58 -22.47 9.63
CA GLN A 457 -9.84 -23.87 9.27
C GLN A 457 -9.80 -24.05 7.75
N LYS A 458 -10.43 -23.15 6.99
CA LYS A 458 -10.37 -23.15 5.52
C LYS A 458 -8.94 -22.97 4.97
N ALA A 459 -8.09 -22.18 5.62
CA ALA A 459 -6.69 -22.03 5.23
C ALA A 459 -5.88 -23.31 5.51
N VAL A 460 -6.15 -23.96 6.66
CA VAL A 460 -5.59 -25.27 7.03
C VAL A 460 -5.99 -26.35 6.03
N ASP A 461 -7.28 -26.46 5.70
CA ASP A 461 -7.79 -27.45 4.75
C ASP A 461 -7.20 -27.27 3.35
N ARG A 462 -6.89 -26.01 2.98
CA ARG A 462 -6.21 -25.65 1.73
C ARG A 462 -4.69 -25.82 1.78
N LYS A 463 -4.14 -26.20 2.92
CA LYS A 463 -2.69 -26.41 3.15
C LYS A 463 -1.86 -25.17 2.80
N VAL A 464 -2.36 -23.98 3.14
CA VAL A 464 -1.61 -22.74 2.93
C VAL A 464 -0.47 -22.64 3.94
N LEU A 465 0.69 -22.18 3.52
CA LEU A 465 1.81 -21.93 4.42
C LEU A 465 1.51 -20.72 5.30
N MET A 466 1.32 -20.93 6.60
CA MET A 466 0.99 -19.88 7.56
C MET A 466 2.08 -19.75 8.62
N PHE A 467 2.71 -18.59 8.68
CA PHE A 467 3.75 -18.24 9.64
C PHE A 467 3.19 -17.31 10.70
N CYS A 468 3.49 -17.59 11.98
CA CYS A 468 3.06 -16.73 13.08
C CYS A 468 4.11 -16.60 14.18
N SER A 469 4.15 -15.42 14.79
CA SER A 469 4.98 -15.11 15.96
C SER A 469 4.28 -15.50 17.27
N ALA A 470 5.07 -15.72 18.31
CA ALA A 470 4.56 -15.80 19.68
C ALA A 470 4.03 -14.42 20.15
N PRO A 471 3.14 -14.36 21.15
CA PRO A 471 2.74 -13.11 21.79
C PRO A 471 3.95 -12.39 22.42
N ASP A 472 3.96 -11.05 22.42
CA ASP A 472 5.08 -10.24 22.93
C ASP A 472 5.37 -10.51 24.42
N ASP A 473 4.34 -10.85 25.21
CA ASP A 473 4.44 -11.11 26.65
C ASP A 473 4.43 -12.60 27.03
N GLY A 474 4.57 -13.54 26.08
CA GLY A 474 4.35 -14.94 26.46
C GLY A 474 4.60 -16.02 25.42
N LYS A 475 4.17 -17.22 25.81
CA LYS A 475 4.37 -18.47 25.08
C LYS A 475 3.24 -18.71 24.07
N PHE A 476 3.49 -19.50 23.03
CA PHE A 476 2.40 -20.05 22.22
C PHE A 476 1.48 -20.84 23.14
N THR A 477 0.18 -20.55 23.07
CA THR A 477 -0.84 -21.31 23.78
C THR A 477 -1.81 -21.94 22.79
N GLU A 478 -2.49 -23.01 23.22
CA GLU A 478 -3.62 -23.57 22.47
C GLU A 478 -4.85 -22.65 22.47
N LEU A 479 -4.80 -21.58 23.29
CA LEU A 479 -5.89 -20.64 23.52
C LEU A 479 -5.76 -19.35 22.73
N ASP A 480 -4.77 -19.24 21.85
CA ASP A 480 -4.54 -18.03 21.04
C ASP A 480 -4.57 -18.34 19.54
N TYR A 481 -5.31 -17.53 18.78
CA TYR A 481 -5.20 -17.45 17.33
C TYR A 481 -3.89 -16.77 16.91
N PRO A 482 -3.39 -17.07 15.69
CA PRO A 482 -4.01 -17.93 14.68
C PRO A 482 -3.72 -19.43 14.85
N SER A 483 -2.69 -19.80 15.60
CA SER A 483 -2.13 -21.15 15.55
C SER A 483 -2.63 -22.11 16.62
N GLY A 484 -3.20 -21.63 17.72
CA GLY A 484 -3.62 -22.43 18.88
C GLY A 484 -4.39 -23.71 18.53
N PRO A 485 -5.47 -23.66 17.73
CA PRO A 485 -6.27 -24.83 17.39
C PRO A 485 -5.61 -25.83 16.43
N TRP A 486 -4.54 -25.44 15.72
CA TRP A 486 -3.87 -26.26 14.71
C TRP A 486 -2.35 -26.12 14.78
N PRO A 487 -1.70 -26.48 15.92
CA PRO A 487 -0.25 -26.32 16.11
C PRO A 487 0.58 -26.82 14.92
N ASP A 488 0.24 -28.01 14.42
CA ASP A 488 0.99 -28.67 13.36
C ASP A 488 0.74 -28.08 11.96
N HIS A 489 -0.22 -27.18 11.77
CA HIS A 489 -0.49 -26.58 10.46
C HIS A 489 0.11 -25.17 10.32
N PHE A 490 0.78 -24.69 11.37
CA PHE A 490 1.42 -23.38 11.39
C PHE A 490 2.93 -23.54 11.57
N PHE A 491 3.66 -22.59 10.99
CA PHE A 491 5.05 -22.33 11.33
C PHE A 491 5.05 -21.35 12.50
N ARG A 492 5.12 -21.90 13.71
CA ARG A 492 5.23 -21.16 14.96
C ARG A 492 6.69 -20.81 15.18
N ILE A 493 7.06 -19.56 14.89
CA ILE A 493 8.45 -19.13 14.84
C ILE A 493 8.86 -18.45 16.14
N GLY A 494 9.97 -18.93 16.72
CA GLY A 494 10.67 -18.30 17.85
C GLY A 494 11.82 -17.42 17.40
N ALA A 495 12.27 -16.56 18.31
CA ALA A 495 13.42 -15.67 18.10
C ALA A 495 14.68 -16.15 18.83
N ALA A 496 15.82 -15.94 18.19
CA ALA A 496 17.14 -16.03 18.79
C ALA A 496 17.95 -14.77 18.47
N ALA A 497 19.00 -14.53 19.25
CA ALA A 497 20.12 -13.71 18.83
C ALA A 497 20.86 -14.38 17.66
N ALA A 498 21.71 -13.61 16.99
CA ALA A 498 22.37 -14.06 15.76
C ALA A 498 23.42 -15.16 15.97
N ASP A 499 23.87 -15.36 17.22
CA ASP A 499 24.71 -16.48 17.67
C ASP A 499 23.90 -17.78 17.94
N GLY A 500 22.57 -17.73 17.82
CA GLY A 500 21.67 -18.84 18.11
C GLY A 500 21.17 -18.90 19.55
N THR A 501 21.55 -17.94 20.41
CA THR A 501 21.03 -17.85 21.78
C THR A 501 19.54 -17.53 21.75
N ILE A 502 18.71 -18.43 22.31
CA ILE A 502 17.25 -18.29 22.32
C ILE A 502 16.86 -17.02 23.09
N PHE A 503 15.97 -16.22 22.50
CA PHE A 503 15.46 -15.02 23.15
C PHE A 503 14.55 -15.40 24.33
N LYS A 504 14.62 -14.62 25.43
CA LYS A 504 13.93 -14.94 26.70
C LYS A 504 12.41 -15.15 26.58
N TRP A 505 11.78 -14.53 25.57
CA TRP A 505 10.33 -14.62 25.33
C TRP A 505 9.95 -15.73 24.35
N THR A 506 10.93 -16.50 23.86
CA THR A 506 10.68 -17.61 22.96
C THR A 506 10.13 -18.82 23.75
N PRO A 507 8.93 -19.33 23.42
CA PRO A 507 8.32 -20.46 24.11
C PRO A 507 9.14 -21.77 24.09
N ASP A 508 9.16 -22.53 25.18
CA ASP A 508 9.86 -23.83 25.23
C ASP A 508 9.12 -24.96 24.50
N VAL A 509 7.81 -24.78 24.21
CA VAL A 509 6.93 -25.84 23.67
C VAL A 509 6.13 -25.29 22.48
N GLY A 510 5.96 -26.13 21.46
CA GLY A 510 5.10 -25.82 20.31
C GLY A 510 5.74 -24.90 19.26
N ILE A 511 7.05 -24.66 19.32
CA ILE A 511 7.80 -23.96 18.28
C ILE A 511 8.17 -24.91 17.15
N THR A 512 7.93 -24.47 15.91
CA THR A 512 8.38 -25.20 14.71
C THR A 512 9.86 -24.96 14.47
N TYR A 513 10.28 -23.68 14.45
CA TYR A 513 11.68 -23.28 14.25
C TYR A 513 12.02 -21.99 15.00
N VAL A 514 13.29 -21.83 15.34
CA VAL A 514 13.86 -20.59 15.87
C VAL A 514 14.78 -19.97 14.83
N LEU A 515 14.57 -18.70 14.55
CA LEU A 515 15.38 -17.93 13.60
C LEU A 515 15.92 -16.66 14.29
N PRO A 516 16.94 -15.99 13.71
CA PRO A 516 17.39 -14.70 14.21
C PRO A 516 16.24 -13.68 14.25
N GLY A 517 16.07 -13.05 15.41
CA GLY A 517 15.04 -12.05 15.67
C GLY A 517 15.50 -10.89 16.55
N VAL A 518 16.57 -11.08 17.32
CA VAL A 518 17.12 -10.08 18.24
C VAL A 518 18.30 -9.36 17.58
N GLU A 519 18.31 -8.02 17.62
CA GLU A 519 19.40 -7.18 17.10
C GLU A 519 19.80 -7.46 15.63
N VAL A 520 18.84 -7.93 14.82
CA VAL A 520 19.05 -8.37 13.43
C VAL A 520 19.64 -7.27 12.54
N VAL A 521 19.48 -5.99 12.91
CA VAL A 521 19.99 -4.84 12.15
C VAL A 521 21.34 -4.35 12.62
N VAL A 522 21.60 -4.36 13.93
CA VAL A 522 22.93 -4.00 14.47
C VAL A 522 23.98 -4.97 13.91
N ASN A 523 23.59 -6.24 13.78
CA ASN A 523 24.46 -7.38 13.48
C ASN A 523 24.59 -7.74 11.99
N ARG A 524 24.43 -6.79 11.06
CA ARG A 524 24.62 -7.01 9.61
C ARG A 524 25.79 -6.20 9.02
N SER A 525 26.41 -6.75 7.97
CA SER A 525 27.33 -6.04 7.07
C SER A 525 26.75 -4.71 6.55
N LEU A 526 27.61 -3.71 6.33
CA LEU A 526 27.23 -2.38 5.81
C LEU A 526 26.43 -2.48 4.50
N HIS A 527 26.82 -3.36 3.57
CA HIS A 527 26.09 -3.56 2.31
C HIS A 527 24.71 -4.20 2.49
N ALA A 528 24.53 -5.04 3.52
CA ALA A 528 23.23 -5.60 3.85
C ALA A 528 22.31 -4.60 4.57
N LYS A 529 22.89 -3.62 5.29
CA LYS A 529 22.17 -2.51 5.94
C LYS A 529 21.56 -1.54 4.93
N GLU A 530 22.20 -1.28 3.80
CA GLU A 530 21.66 -0.42 2.73
C GLU A 530 20.36 -0.96 2.10
N ARG A 531 20.12 -2.28 2.20
CA ARG A 531 18.90 -2.94 1.68
C ARG A 531 17.76 -3.01 2.70
N LEU A 532 17.96 -2.52 3.92
CA LEU A 532 16.93 -2.48 4.96
C LEU A 532 16.25 -1.12 5.01
N THR A 533 15.00 -1.11 5.47
CA THR A 533 14.29 0.15 5.75
C THR A 533 15.05 0.95 6.81
N LYS A 534 15.01 2.27 6.71
CA LYS A 534 15.57 3.14 7.77
C LYS A 534 14.76 3.05 9.06
N ARG A 535 13.51 2.58 8.97
CA ARG A 535 12.57 2.46 10.10
C ARG A 535 12.88 1.29 11.03
N VAL A 536 13.88 0.45 10.75
CA VAL A 536 14.17 -0.66 11.67
C VAL A 536 14.69 -0.18 13.02
N GLY A 537 15.30 1.00 13.09
CA GLY A 537 15.69 1.62 14.37
C GLY A 537 14.49 2.06 15.22
N ASP A 538 13.32 2.21 14.62
CA ASP A 538 12.09 2.67 15.29
C ASP A 538 11.30 1.50 15.93
N VAL A 539 11.74 0.26 15.71
CA VAL A 539 11.04 -0.93 16.20
C VAL A 539 11.63 -1.38 17.53
N GLU A 540 10.78 -1.44 18.56
CA GLU A 540 11.15 -1.86 19.92
C GLU A 540 11.71 -3.28 19.96
N TYR A 541 12.64 -3.54 20.89
CA TYR A 541 13.30 -4.84 21.09
C TYR A 541 12.32 -6.01 21.34
N GLU A 542 11.07 -5.73 21.71
CA GLU A 542 10.03 -6.73 21.99
C GLU A 542 9.55 -7.47 20.72
N THR A 543 9.83 -6.96 19.52
CA THR A 543 9.35 -7.58 18.25
C THR A 543 10.25 -8.71 17.70
N GLY A 544 11.14 -9.29 18.50
CA GLY A 544 12.11 -10.26 18.01
C GLY A 544 11.45 -11.46 17.29
N SER A 545 10.31 -11.93 17.81
CA SER A 545 9.54 -13.03 17.20
C SER A 545 8.87 -12.63 15.89
N SER A 546 8.43 -11.37 15.75
CA SER A 546 7.89 -10.82 14.50
C SER A 546 8.95 -10.81 13.40
N VAL A 547 10.15 -10.32 13.73
CA VAL A 547 11.30 -10.30 12.80
C VAL A 547 11.67 -11.72 12.36
N ALA A 548 11.80 -12.66 13.30
CA ALA A 548 12.10 -14.06 12.99
C ALA A 548 11.02 -14.70 12.10
N THR A 549 9.73 -14.39 12.35
CA THR A 549 8.60 -14.85 11.54
C THR A 549 8.68 -14.33 10.10
N ALA A 550 8.99 -13.05 9.93
CA ALA A 550 9.18 -12.44 8.61
C ALA A 550 10.37 -13.03 7.85
N LEU A 551 11.50 -13.29 8.52
CA LEU A 551 12.64 -13.99 7.94
C LEU A 551 12.28 -15.42 7.53
N ALA A 552 11.51 -16.14 8.35
CA ALA A 552 11.06 -17.50 8.03
C ALA A 552 10.13 -17.51 6.81
N ALA A 553 9.19 -16.57 6.72
CA ALA A 553 8.32 -16.43 5.55
C ALA A 553 9.14 -16.13 4.28
N GLY A 554 10.15 -15.26 4.37
CA GLY A 554 11.08 -15.00 3.28
C GLY A 554 11.92 -16.23 2.90
N LEU A 555 12.34 -17.04 3.88
CA LEU A 555 13.14 -18.25 3.64
C LEU A 555 12.32 -19.32 2.91
N ALA A 556 11.04 -19.47 3.29
CA ALA A 556 10.11 -20.34 2.58
C ALA A 556 9.92 -19.90 1.12
N ALA A 557 9.80 -18.59 0.87
CA ALA A 557 9.75 -18.06 -0.49
C ALA A 557 11.04 -18.37 -1.26
N MET A 558 12.21 -18.22 -0.64
CA MET A 558 13.50 -18.54 -1.24
C MET A 558 13.60 -20.03 -1.64
N ILE A 559 13.19 -20.96 -0.77
CA ILE A 559 13.15 -22.40 -1.07
C ILE A 559 12.29 -22.67 -2.32
N ILE A 560 11.12 -22.03 -2.42
CA ILE A 560 10.25 -22.16 -3.61
C ILE A 560 10.96 -21.66 -4.86
N TYR A 561 11.64 -20.50 -4.80
CA TYR A 561 12.40 -19.97 -5.93
C TYR A 561 13.58 -20.86 -6.34
N CYS A 562 14.28 -21.50 -5.39
CA CYS A 562 15.34 -22.46 -5.72
C CYS A 562 14.79 -23.62 -6.57
N ILE A 563 13.65 -24.20 -6.15
CA ILE A 563 12.99 -25.28 -6.89
C ILE A 563 12.49 -24.78 -8.26
N LYS A 564 11.82 -23.62 -8.31
CA LYS A 564 11.36 -23.03 -9.57
C LYS A 564 12.51 -22.79 -10.55
N ALA A 565 13.60 -22.20 -10.09
CA ALA A 565 14.77 -21.93 -10.92
C ALA A 565 15.43 -23.22 -11.44
N SER A 566 15.49 -24.27 -10.62
CA SER A 566 15.99 -25.59 -11.02
C SER A 566 15.09 -26.25 -12.06
N ILE A 567 13.75 -26.17 -11.93
CA ILE A 567 12.81 -26.66 -12.93
C ILE A 567 13.03 -25.96 -14.28
N LEU A 568 13.04 -24.62 -14.29
CA LEU A 568 13.25 -23.84 -15.52
C LEU A 568 14.62 -24.12 -16.15
N SER A 569 15.66 -24.25 -15.31
CA SER A 569 17.02 -24.59 -15.77
C SER A 569 17.07 -25.98 -16.42
N THR A 570 16.44 -26.99 -15.84
CA THR A 570 16.34 -28.34 -16.43
C THR A 570 15.66 -28.29 -17.79
N LYS A 571 14.57 -27.52 -17.93
CA LYS A 571 13.87 -27.35 -19.22
C LYS A 571 14.77 -26.71 -20.28
N LEU A 572 15.49 -25.66 -19.91
CA LEU A 572 16.42 -24.98 -20.82
C LEU A 572 17.57 -25.89 -21.27
N VAL A 573 18.08 -26.76 -20.41
CA VAL A 573 19.16 -27.70 -20.77
C VAL A 573 18.64 -28.79 -21.71
N ASN A 574 17.50 -29.41 -21.38
CA ASN A 574 16.93 -30.51 -22.18
C ASN A 574 16.52 -30.08 -23.59
N GLN A 575 16.35 -28.78 -23.85
CA GLN A 575 16.08 -28.24 -25.18
C GLN A 575 17.34 -28.05 -26.03
N ASN A 576 18.47 -27.78 -25.39
CA ASN A 576 19.70 -27.38 -26.07
C ASN A 576 20.75 -28.49 -26.20
N ARG A 577 20.58 -29.63 -25.50
CA ARG A 577 21.54 -30.77 -25.44
C ARG A 577 20.84 -32.09 -25.12
N ASP A 578 21.62 -33.19 -25.04
CA ASP A 578 21.19 -34.48 -24.50
C ASP A 578 20.46 -34.32 -23.14
N PRO A 579 19.34 -35.03 -22.92
CA PRO A 579 18.56 -34.91 -21.69
C PRO A 579 19.43 -35.15 -20.46
N ILE A 580 19.23 -34.38 -19.38
CA ILE A 580 19.86 -34.71 -18.11
C ILE A 580 19.17 -35.95 -17.52
N VAL A 581 19.67 -37.13 -17.85
CA VAL A 581 19.17 -38.42 -17.36
C VAL A 581 19.40 -38.51 -15.84
N GLY A 582 18.34 -38.84 -15.08
CA GLY A 582 18.41 -39.09 -13.64
C GLY A 582 17.97 -37.95 -12.71
N ILE A 583 17.57 -36.79 -13.25
CA ILE A 583 17.07 -35.66 -12.44
C ILE A 583 15.55 -35.77 -12.25
N ALA A 584 15.10 -35.94 -11.00
CA ALA A 584 13.72 -36.22 -10.64
C ALA A 584 12.96 -34.96 -10.13
N ILE A 585 13.06 -33.83 -10.82
CA ILE A 585 12.31 -32.60 -10.50
C ILE A 585 11.17 -32.38 -11.52
N ALA A 586 9.93 -32.40 -11.03
CA ALA A 586 8.73 -32.25 -11.84
C ALA A 586 8.20 -30.80 -11.73
N ASP A 587 7.50 -30.32 -12.76
CA ASP A 587 6.94 -28.96 -12.79
C ASP A 587 6.04 -28.68 -11.58
N ASN A 588 5.23 -29.66 -11.19
CA ASN A 588 4.33 -29.54 -10.05
C ASN A 588 5.06 -29.54 -8.69
N ASP A 589 6.35 -29.88 -8.62
CA ASP A 589 7.12 -29.81 -7.37
C ASP A 589 7.17 -28.37 -6.83
N ALA A 590 7.12 -27.35 -7.71
CA ALA A 590 7.02 -25.94 -7.32
C ALA A 590 5.74 -25.60 -6.53
N ASN A 591 4.64 -26.30 -6.81
CA ASN A 591 3.38 -26.16 -6.08
C ASN A 591 3.32 -27.08 -4.86
N MET A 592 3.83 -28.31 -4.99
CA MET A 592 3.81 -29.31 -3.91
C MET A 592 4.72 -28.97 -2.74
N ILE A 593 5.84 -28.27 -2.97
CA ILE A 593 6.69 -27.80 -1.87
C ILE A 593 5.97 -26.78 -0.99
N ALA A 594 4.98 -26.06 -1.53
CA ALA A 594 4.14 -25.12 -0.79
C ALA A 594 3.07 -25.81 0.08
N ASN A 595 3.34 -27.06 0.50
CA ASN A 595 2.60 -27.81 1.49
C ASN A 595 3.30 -27.69 2.86
N PRO A 596 2.59 -27.49 3.99
CA PRO A 596 3.21 -27.28 5.31
C PRO A 596 4.21 -28.36 5.70
N GLU A 597 3.89 -29.64 5.50
CA GLU A 597 4.77 -30.74 5.89
C GLU A 597 6.01 -30.86 4.99
N ALA A 598 5.83 -30.68 3.68
CA ALA A 598 6.94 -30.66 2.74
C ALA A 598 7.89 -29.49 3.01
N MET A 599 7.33 -28.30 3.30
CA MET A 599 8.10 -27.10 3.60
C MET A 599 8.85 -27.21 4.93
N LYS A 600 8.27 -27.79 5.99
CA LYS A 600 9.01 -28.10 7.23
C LYS A 600 10.20 -29.01 6.94
N ARG A 601 10.00 -30.10 6.21
CA ARG A 601 11.12 -30.98 5.82
C ARG A 601 12.17 -30.24 4.99
N ALA A 602 11.76 -29.33 4.11
CA ALA A 602 12.68 -28.51 3.34
C ALA A 602 13.51 -27.55 4.21
N PHE A 603 12.91 -26.94 5.23
CA PHE A 603 13.63 -26.15 6.24
C PHE A 603 14.69 -27.01 6.96
N ALA A 604 14.31 -28.21 7.40
CA ALA A 604 15.23 -29.14 8.05
C ALA A 604 16.32 -29.70 7.11
N ARG A 605 16.06 -29.73 5.79
CA ARG A 605 17.08 -30.11 4.80
C ARG A 605 18.00 -28.96 4.45
N LEU A 606 17.54 -27.72 4.51
CA LEU A 606 18.34 -26.55 4.16
C LEU A 606 19.51 -26.32 5.13
N GLY A 607 19.40 -26.82 6.36
CA GLY A 607 20.43 -26.65 7.38
C GLY A 607 20.31 -27.62 8.54
N ARG A 608 21.30 -27.61 9.43
CA ARG A 608 21.26 -28.41 10.66
C ARG A 608 20.33 -27.75 11.68
N VAL A 609 19.28 -28.45 12.09
CA VAL A 609 18.40 -28.01 13.18
C VAL A 609 19.02 -28.41 14.52
N THR A 610 19.21 -27.45 15.42
CA THR A 610 19.72 -27.71 16.77
C THR A 610 18.61 -28.22 17.70
N ASN A 611 18.96 -28.70 18.89
CA ASN A 611 17.98 -29.08 19.91
C ASN A 611 17.05 -27.92 20.34
N ALA A 612 17.49 -26.69 20.11
CA ALA A 612 16.72 -25.46 20.34
C ALA A 612 15.81 -25.09 19.15
N ASN A 613 15.64 -25.99 18.18
CA ASN A 613 14.96 -25.73 16.90
C ASN A 613 15.57 -24.59 16.06
N PHE A 614 16.78 -24.13 16.38
CA PHE A 614 17.49 -23.13 15.58
C PHE A 614 18.05 -23.76 14.31
N ILE A 615 17.86 -23.11 13.15
CA ILE A 615 18.29 -23.66 11.86
C ILE A 615 19.60 -23.03 11.40
N GLN A 616 20.65 -23.85 11.33
CA GLN A 616 21.97 -23.49 10.82
C GLN A 616 22.05 -23.75 9.32
N ILE A 617 21.76 -22.72 8.51
CA ILE A 617 21.63 -22.84 7.05
C ILE A 617 22.90 -22.53 6.26
N TRP A 618 23.95 -22.03 6.92
CA TRP A 618 25.10 -21.45 6.23
C TRP A 618 25.90 -22.46 5.39
N GLU A 619 26.05 -23.71 5.84
CA GLU A 619 26.87 -24.70 5.11
C GLU A 619 26.34 -24.99 3.70
N LYS A 620 25.02 -25.15 3.55
CA LYS A 620 24.40 -25.39 2.25
C LYS A 620 24.28 -24.12 1.42
N LEU A 621 23.90 -23.01 2.05
CA LEU A 621 23.71 -21.74 1.34
C LEU A 621 25.04 -21.13 0.87
N ASP A 622 26.14 -21.30 1.60
CA ASP A 622 27.46 -20.83 1.17
C ASP A 622 27.90 -21.60 -0.10
N HIS A 623 27.79 -22.93 -0.11
CA HIS A 623 28.12 -23.76 -1.29
C HIS A 623 27.22 -23.44 -2.49
N ALA A 624 25.92 -23.24 -2.26
CA ALA A 624 24.99 -22.83 -3.32
C ALA A 624 25.30 -21.41 -3.82
N SER A 625 25.72 -20.50 -2.94
CA SER A 625 26.16 -19.15 -3.31
C SER A 625 27.40 -19.20 -4.20
N ASP A 626 28.41 -20.01 -3.85
CA ASP A 626 29.61 -20.18 -4.67
C ASP A 626 29.26 -20.69 -6.09
N THR A 627 28.31 -21.62 -6.17
CA THR A 627 27.80 -22.13 -7.45
C THR A 627 27.13 -21.03 -8.29
N LEU A 628 26.26 -20.23 -7.67
CA LEU A 628 25.55 -19.15 -8.34
C LEU A 628 26.47 -17.99 -8.75
N GLU A 629 27.44 -17.63 -7.92
CA GLU A 629 28.43 -16.59 -8.19
C GLU A 629 29.21 -16.92 -9.48
N VAL A 630 29.61 -18.19 -9.65
CA VAL A 630 30.24 -18.65 -10.89
C VAL A 630 29.28 -18.57 -12.09
N LEU A 631 28.00 -18.95 -11.91
CA LEU A 631 26.99 -18.89 -12.98
C LEU A 631 26.60 -17.47 -13.42
N ASN A 632 26.70 -16.50 -12.50
CA ASN A 632 26.47 -15.07 -12.70
C ASN A 632 27.70 -14.33 -13.24
N GLY A 633 28.90 -14.88 -13.02
CA GLY A 633 30.18 -14.29 -13.39
C GLY A 633 30.50 -14.31 -14.89
N ARG A 634 31.81 -14.31 -15.20
CA ARG A 634 32.36 -14.18 -16.57
C ARG A 634 31.84 -15.26 -17.54
N GLU A 635 32.00 -15.04 -18.85
CA GLU A 635 31.67 -16.03 -19.88
C GLU A 635 32.41 -17.36 -19.63
N LEU A 636 31.67 -18.34 -19.11
CA LEU A 636 32.11 -19.71 -18.94
C LEU A 636 32.06 -20.47 -20.27
N LYS A 637 32.96 -21.43 -20.44
CA LYS A 637 32.83 -22.39 -21.53
C LYS A 637 31.49 -23.16 -21.39
N PRO A 638 30.87 -23.57 -22.50
CA PRO A 638 29.54 -24.20 -22.45
C PRO A 638 29.48 -25.52 -21.63
N GLU A 639 30.60 -26.22 -21.43
CA GLU A 639 30.68 -27.43 -20.61
C GLU A 639 30.79 -27.09 -19.10
N GLU A 640 31.61 -26.09 -18.76
CA GLU A 640 31.78 -25.60 -17.39
C GLU A 640 30.48 -25.00 -16.87
N ARG A 641 29.79 -24.19 -17.68
CA ARG A 641 28.47 -23.64 -17.33
C ARG A 641 27.46 -24.76 -17.02
N LEU A 642 27.44 -25.83 -17.83
CA LEU A 642 26.55 -26.96 -17.60
C LEU A 642 26.86 -27.70 -16.29
N LYS A 643 28.14 -27.80 -15.90
CA LYS A 643 28.55 -28.42 -14.64
C LYS A 643 27.97 -27.68 -13.43
N TYR A 644 28.18 -26.35 -13.34
CA TYR A 644 27.65 -25.56 -12.22
C TYR A 644 26.12 -25.48 -12.25
N LEU A 645 25.51 -25.45 -13.44
CA LEU A 645 24.06 -25.49 -13.57
C LEU A 645 23.48 -26.81 -13.02
N LYS A 646 24.12 -27.95 -13.32
CA LYS A 646 23.74 -29.24 -12.74
C LYS A 646 23.86 -29.24 -11.21
N GLN A 647 24.94 -28.68 -10.65
CA GLN A 647 25.10 -28.56 -9.20
C GLN A 647 23.96 -27.77 -8.55
N PHE A 648 23.53 -26.66 -9.17
CA PHE A 648 22.39 -25.89 -8.68
C PHE A 648 21.06 -26.64 -8.85
N ILE A 649 20.88 -27.35 -9.96
CA ILE A 649 19.70 -28.20 -10.17
C ILE A 649 19.64 -29.29 -9.09
N ASP A 650 20.76 -29.94 -8.78
CA ASP A 650 20.86 -30.96 -7.72
C ASP A 650 20.50 -30.39 -6.35
N PHE A 651 20.93 -29.16 -6.04
CA PHE A 651 20.50 -28.45 -4.83
C PHE A 651 18.97 -28.26 -4.78
N GLY A 652 18.36 -27.81 -5.88
CA GLY A 652 16.90 -27.74 -5.98
C GLY A 652 16.20 -29.09 -5.86
N CYS A 653 16.79 -30.16 -6.39
CA CYS A 653 16.27 -31.52 -6.28
C CYS A 653 16.34 -32.06 -4.86
N ASP A 654 17.41 -31.79 -4.12
CA ASP A 654 17.51 -32.15 -2.70
C ASP A 654 16.40 -31.46 -1.88
N LEU A 655 16.13 -30.18 -2.14
CA LEU A 655 15.00 -29.48 -1.53
C LEU A 655 13.66 -30.10 -1.94
N ALA A 656 13.45 -30.38 -3.23
CA ALA A 656 12.22 -30.99 -3.75
C ALA A 656 12.00 -32.43 -3.23
N SER A 657 13.06 -33.16 -2.86
CA SER A 657 12.94 -34.49 -2.26
C SER A 657 12.11 -34.48 -0.96
N SER A 658 12.02 -33.32 -0.28
CA SER A 658 11.14 -33.10 0.88
C SER A 658 9.67 -33.38 0.60
N ILE A 659 9.23 -33.30 -0.65
CA ILE A 659 7.83 -33.55 -1.04
C ILE A 659 7.47 -35.04 -0.89
N ARG A 660 8.45 -35.92 -1.12
CA ARG A 660 8.26 -37.37 -1.27
C ARG A 660 8.75 -38.18 -0.07
N ALA A 661 9.39 -37.52 0.89
CA ALA A 661 9.80 -38.07 2.19
C ALA A 661 8.64 -38.06 3.17
#